data_AF-A0A0E0H348-F1
#
_entry.id   AF-A0A0E0H348-F1
#
_cell.length_a   1.000
_cell.length_b   1.000
_cell.length_c   1.000
_cell.angle_alpha   90.00
_cell.angle_beta   90.00
_cell.angle_gamma   90.00
#
_symmetry.space_group_name_H-M   'P 1'
#
loop_
_entity.id
_entity.type
_entity.pdbx_description
1 polymer ?
#
loop_
_entity_poly.entity_id
_entity_poly.type
_entity_poly.pdbx_seq_one_letter_code
_entity_poly.pdbx_strand_id
1 'polypeptide(L)'
;MAVAAATRIAVVVVAALAALAPGARGLRRDDFPVGFLFGAATSAYQIEGAYLDDNKGLNNWDVFTHTQAGRISDRRNGDVADDHYHRYTEDVEILHNLGVNSYRFSISWARILPRGRFGGVNSAGIAFYNRLIDALLQKGIQPFVTLNHFDIPQELEIRYGGWLGAGIRKEFGYYSDVCFKAFGDRVRFWTTFNEPNLITKFQFMLGAYPPNRCSPPFGSCNSGDSRREPYTAAHNILLSHAAAVHNYKTNYQAKQGGSIGIVVAMKWYEPLTNSTEDVRAARRALAFEVDWFLDPIFFGEYPREMREILSSNLPKFTPEEKKLLQNKVDFIGINQYTAIYAKDCIYSPCALNTYEGNALVYTTGVRNGAKIGKPTAFSTYFVVPESIESAVMYVNGRYKDTTIYITENGYSQHSDTNMEDLINDVERVNYLQGYLKYLSSAVRKGANVGGYFMWSLIDNFEWVFGYTIKFGLYHVDFDTQERIPKMSAKWYRDFLTGSNVTDDTQVRRMANITMYGDCSKKSIITGSKNIADGVRIWKTATFAVDSDRFTAMRLGIRNTAGEEKQQTLALRVKADKSIFFNCRIEGNQDTLFAQAYRQFYRSCVILVKPSLPGKPTVVTAHGRRDRQQTTGFVVHHSQVVAAAPPAAFARPRAAGLRPPGAARGEDSRRAEGRAKATPHPQIENRDGERRGTVWAAGKTHARDGGGVARGAPHRAPAPPPLRRLGRRPQPVEGGYLEGNKGLSNWDVFTHKQGTIEDGSNGDTANDHYHRYMEDIELMHSLGVNSYRFSISWARILPKGRFGDVNPDGVAFYNALIDGLVQKGIQPFVTICHYDIPHELDERYGGWLSPEIQKDFSYFAEVCFKLFGDRIKFWTTFNQPNLSIKFSYMDGFYSPGRCSEPFGKCALGNSSIEPYVAGHNIILSHANAVSVYRNKYQVQGLPFRQKDYKGKQGGQIGIALSITWYEPFRNTTIDLLAVKRALSFGASWFLDPILLGDYPTEMREVLGQSLPKFTSKQKNRLQSTKLDFIGLNHYTTCYVKDCIFSPCEIDPVNADARVFSLYERDGVPIGKATWNLK
;
A
#
# COMPACT_ATOMS: atom_id res chain seq x y z
N MET A 1 -5.58 36.77 -28.65
CA MET A 1 -5.16 36.38 -27.28
C MET A 1 -5.88 35.14 -26.74
N ALA A 2 -7.22 35.00 -26.85
CA ALA A 2 -7.99 33.90 -26.23
C ALA A 2 -7.44 32.46 -26.44
N VAL A 3 -6.98 32.12 -27.65
CA VAL A 3 -6.52 30.75 -27.99
C VAL A 3 -5.35 30.29 -27.12
N ALA A 4 -4.42 31.18 -26.76
CA ALA A 4 -3.23 30.82 -25.97
C ALA A 4 -3.53 30.48 -24.49
N ALA A 5 -4.68 30.93 -23.97
CA ALA A 5 -5.12 30.58 -22.62
C ALA A 5 -5.67 29.15 -22.57
N ALA A 6 -6.47 28.75 -23.56
CA ALA A 6 -7.07 27.42 -23.65
C ALA A 6 -6.01 26.31 -23.68
N THR A 7 -4.94 26.48 -24.47
CA THR A 7 -3.85 25.48 -24.56
C THR A 7 -3.10 25.32 -23.23
N ARG A 8 -2.87 26.41 -22.48
CA ARG A 8 -2.21 26.34 -21.16
C ARG A 8 -3.09 25.68 -20.11
N ILE A 9 -4.40 25.95 -20.11
CA ILE A 9 -5.34 25.30 -19.18
C ILE A 9 -5.44 23.80 -19.47
N ALA A 10 -5.55 23.40 -20.74
CA ALA A 10 -5.61 21.99 -21.13
C ALA A 10 -4.38 21.18 -20.68
N VAL A 11 -3.17 21.73 -20.85
CA VAL A 11 -1.92 21.07 -20.41
C VAL A 11 -1.85 20.92 -18.89
N VAL A 12 -2.28 21.93 -18.12
CA VAL A 12 -2.32 21.86 -16.65
C VAL A 12 -3.35 20.84 -16.15
N VAL A 13 -4.52 20.74 -16.79
CA VAL A 13 -5.56 19.76 -16.43
C VAL A 13 -5.12 18.32 -16.73
N VAL A 14 -4.48 18.09 -17.88
CA VAL A 14 -3.94 16.75 -18.22
C VAL A 14 -2.80 16.34 -17.27
N ALA A 15 -1.93 17.27 -16.86
CA ALA A 15 -0.91 17.01 -15.86
C ALA A 15 -1.50 16.69 -14.48
N ALA A 16 -2.53 17.42 -14.04
CA ALA A 16 -3.20 17.16 -12.76
C ALA A 16 -3.91 15.79 -12.71
N LEU A 17 -4.55 15.37 -13.81
CA LEU A 17 -5.23 14.08 -13.92
C LEU A 17 -4.28 12.87 -13.92
N ALA A 18 -2.98 13.06 -14.16
CA ALA A 18 -2.00 11.98 -14.07
C ALA A 18 -1.77 11.50 -12.62
N ALA A 19 -1.86 12.40 -11.63
CA ALA A 19 -1.35 12.19 -10.27
C ALA A 19 -2.34 11.58 -9.25
N LEU A 20 -3.64 11.52 -9.54
CA LEU A 20 -4.68 11.20 -8.56
C LEU A 20 -5.20 9.74 -8.65
N ALA A 21 -4.37 8.77 -8.28
CA ALA A 21 -4.83 7.37 -8.13
C ALA A 21 -3.98 6.52 -7.17
N PRO A 22 -4.57 6.10 -6.04
CA PRO A 22 -4.53 4.68 -5.65
C PRO A 22 -5.93 4.14 -5.28
N GLY A 23 -6.21 2.83 -5.36
CA GLY A 23 -5.26 1.73 -5.49
C GLY A 23 -5.65 0.64 -6.49
N ALA A 24 -5.21 0.82 -7.73
CA ALA A 24 -4.94 -0.26 -8.69
C ALA A 24 -3.76 0.09 -9.63
N ARG A 25 -2.87 0.99 -9.19
CA ARG A 25 -1.62 1.35 -9.87
C ARG A 25 -0.42 0.86 -9.06
N GLY A 26 0.63 0.45 -9.75
CA GLY A 26 1.94 0.19 -9.15
C GLY A 26 2.67 1.49 -8.79
N LEU A 27 3.79 1.35 -8.08
CA LEU A 27 4.75 2.41 -7.79
C LEU A 27 5.24 3.06 -9.11
N ARG A 28 5.25 4.40 -9.19
CA ARG A 28 5.69 5.18 -10.35
C ARG A 28 6.77 6.20 -9.99
N ARG A 29 7.58 6.60 -10.97
CA ARG A 29 8.52 7.73 -10.86
C ARG A 29 7.84 9.03 -10.38
N ASP A 30 6.57 9.19 -10.70
CA ASP A 30 5.72 10.35 -10.35
C ASP A 30 5.18 10.32 -8.90
N ASP A 31 5.38 9.23 -8.13
CA ASP A 31 5.11 9.21 -6.68
C ASP A 31 6.12 10.09 -5.88
N PHE A 32 7.12 10.65 -6.57
CA PHE A 32 8.22 11.45 -6.01
C PHE A 32 8.27 12.86 -6.63
N PRO A 33 8.77 13.88 -5.89
CA PRO A 33 8.79 15.26 -6.36
C PRO A 33 9.50 15.50 -7.70
N VAL A 34 9.07 16.57 -8.38
CA VAL A 34 9.82 17.13 -9.51
C VAL A 34 11.19 17.59 -9.01
N GLY A 35 12.26 17.24 -9.73
CA GLY A 35 13.64 17.53 -9.31
C GLY A 35 14.25 16.53 -8.32
N PHE A 36 13.48 15.57 -7.79
CA PHE A 36 14.01 14.51 -6.90
C PHE A 36 15.11 13.72 -7.61
N LEU A 37 16.26 13.54 -6.95
CA LEU A 37 17.40 12.80 -7.49
C LEU A 37 17.17 11.30 -7.38
N PHE A 38 17.29 10.58 -8.50
CA PHE A 38 17.38 9.13 -8.53
C PHE A 38 18.74 8.75 -9.09
N GLY A 39 19.49 7.97 -8.31
CA GLY A 39 20.83 7.57 -8.64
C GLY A 39 21.15 6.13 -8.28
N ALA A 40 22.41 5.78 -8.54
CA ALA A 40 23.09 4.65 -7.93
C ALA A 40 24.34 5.16 -7.19
N ALA A 41 24.88 4.34 -6.31
CA ALA A 41 26.05 4.66 -5.49
C ALA A 41 27.15 3.59 -5.60
N THR A 42 28.41 4.05 -5.45
CA THR A 42 29.63 3.24 -5.34
C THR A 42 30.67 3.96 -4.45
N SER A 43 31.83 3.33 -4.20
CA SER A 43 32.96 3.98 -3.54
C SER A 43 34.29 3.61 -4.19
N ALA A 44 35.29 4.49 -4.04
CA ALA A 44 36.56 4.42 -4.76
C ALA A 44 37.30 3.10 -4.56
N TYR A 45 37.60 2.71 -3.31
CA TYR A 45 38.34 1.46 -3.05
C TYR A 45 37.56 0.20 -3.44
N GLN A 46 36.23 0.28 -3.51
CA GLN A 46 35.41 -0.88 -3.86
C GLN A 46 35.35 -1.15 -5.37
N ILE A 47 35.55 -0.14 -6.23
CA ILE A 47 35.38 -0.26 -7.69
C ILE A 47 36.58 0.18 -8.56
N GLU A 48 37.43 1.10 -8.10
CA GLU A 48 38.40 1.76 -8.99
C GLU A 48 39.50 0.83 -9.50
N GLY A 49 40.05 0.00 -8.62
CA GLY A 49 41.30 -0.71 -8.89
C GLY A 49 42.47 0.25 -9.10
N ALA A 50 43.35 -0.11 -10.03
CA ALA A 50 44.49 0.69 -10.47
C ALA A 50 45.32 1.21 -9.27
N TYR A 51 45.63 0.32 -8.33
CA TYR A 51 45.99 0.70 -6.96
C TYR A 51 47.39 1.34 -6.81
N LEU A 52 48.27 1.17 -7.79
CA LEU A 52 49.60 1.81 -7.87
C LEU A 52 49.73 2.74 -9.09
N ASP A 53 48.74 2.74 -9.99
CA ASP A 53 48.84 3.41 -11.28
C ASP A 53 48.76 4.94 -11.13
N ASP A 54 49.34 5.65 -12.11
CA ASP A 54 49.31 7.11 -12.21
C ASP A 54 49.71 7.82 -10.90
N ASN A 55 50.69 7.24 -10.18
CA ASN A 55 51.23 7.70 -8.91
C ASN A 55 50.22 7.72 -7.74
N LYS A 56 49.20 6.85 -7.74
CA LYS A 56 48.38 6.61 -6.54
C LYS A 56 49.26 6.17 -5.36
N GLY A 57 49.01 6.75 -4.19
CA GLY A 57 49.60 6.27 -2.94
C GLY A 57 48.85 5.06 -2.37
N LEU A 58 49.53 4.27 -1.54
CA LEU A 58 48.86 3.25 -0.73
C LEU A 58 47.95 3.93 0.29
N ASN A 59 46.73 3.41 0.43
CA ASN A 59 45.77 3.73 1.47
C ASN A 59 45.78 2.65 2.57
N ASN A 60 45.07 2.93 3.66
CA ASN A 60 44.88 2.05 4.81
C ASN A 60 44.28 0.67 4.46
N TRP A 61 43.45 0.58 3.41
CA TRP A 61 42.86 -0.67 2.93
C TRP A 61 43.80 -1.48 2.04
N ASP A 62 44.53 -0.85 1.11
CA ASP A 62 45.54 -1.50 0.26
C ASP A 62 46.50 -2.30 1.16
N VAL A 63 47.03 -1.65 2.20
CA VAL A 63 47.96 -2.27 3.16
C VAL A 63 47.29 -3.36 3.99
N PHE A 64 46.03 -3.19 4.38
CA PHE A 64 45.30 -4.16 5.19
C PHE A 64 44.98 -5.44 4.44
N THR A 65 44.49 -5.37 3.20
CA THR A 65 44.20 -6.56 2.40
C THR A 65 45.47 -7.32 2.04
N HIS A 66 46.59 -6.63 1.81
CA HIS A 66 47.89 -7.27 1.56
C HIS A 66 48.50 -7.90 2.82
N THR A 67 48.56 -7.17 3.95
CA THR A 67 49.25 -7.64 5.17
C THR A 67 48.40 -8.57 6.03
N GLN A 68 47.07 -8.51 5.91
CA GLN A 68 46.12 -9.27 6.72
C GLN A 68 45.05 -9.97 5.85
N ALA A 69 45.43 -10.46 4.66
CA ALA A 69 44.54 -11.15 3.71
C ALA A 69 43.63 -12.23 4.37
N GLY A 70 44.11 -12.92 5.41
CA GLY A 70 43.32 -13.88 6.19
C GLY A 70 42.13 -13.30 6.98
N ARG A 71 41.97 -11.97 7.04
CA ARG A 71 40.76 -11.28 7.55
C ARG A 71 39.71 -11.01 6.47
N ILE A 72 40.06 -11.14 5.19
CA ILE A 72 39.11 -11.00 4.09
C ILE A 72 38.53 -12.38 3.77
N SER A 73 37.21 -12.49 3.62
CA SER A 73 36.50 -13.77 3.62
C SER A 73 36.88 -14.70 2.46
N ASP A 74 37.23 -14.15 1.29
CA ASP A 74 37.81 -14.88 0.15
C ASP A 74 39.31 -14.60 -0.07
N ARG A 75 39.95 -13.90 0.88
CA ARG A 75 41.36 -13.48 0.87
C ARG A 75 41.81 -12.60 -0.31
N ARG A 76 40.88 -12.01 -1.07
CA ARG A 76 41.20 -11.08 -2.17
C ARG A 76 41.34 -9.63 -1.67
N ASN A 77 41.70 -8.74 -2.58
CA ASN A 77 42.00 -7.31 -2.37
C ASN A 77 41.27 -6.44 -3.41
N GLY A 78 41.40 -5.11 -3.27
CA GLY A 78 40.78 -4.11 -4.17
C GLY A 78 41.69 -3.66 -5.32
N ASP A 79 42.80 -4.37 -5.60
CA ASP A 79 43.87 -3.93 -6.50
C ASP A 79 43.41 -3.64 -7.93
N VAL A 80 42.50 -4.49 -8.42
CA VAL A 80 41.79 -4.36 -9.70
C VAL A 80 40.32 -4.00 -9.47
N ALA A 81 39.67 -4.56 -8.45
CA ALA A 81 38.25 -4.35 -8.19
C ALA A 81 37.39 -4.55 -9.46
N ASP A 82 36.65 -3.52 -9.87
CA ASP A 82 35.86 -3.50 -11.09
C ASP A 82 36.58 -2.75 -12.24
N ASP A 83 37.86 -2.41 -12.09
CA ASP A 83 38.67 -1.67 -13.07
C ASP A 83 38.05 -0.32 -13.52
N HIS A 84 37.24 0.30 -12.65
CA HIS A 84 36.53 1.53 -12.99
C HIS A 84 37.49 2.69 -13.30
N TYR A 85 38.73 2.67 -12.80
CA TYR A 85 39.73 3.69 -13.15
C TYR A 85 40.00 3.78 -14.66
N HIS A 86 40.09 2.63 -15.33
CA HIS A 86 40.26 2.55 -16.78
C HIS A 86 38.92 2.57 -17.53
N ARG A 87 37.87 1.99 -16.95
CA ARG A 87 36.61 1.68 -17.65
C ARG A 87 35.41 2.56 -17.28
N TYR A 88 35.63 3.67 -16.56
CA TYR A 88 34.58 4.61 -16.12
C TYR A 88 33.61 5.05 -17.23
N THR A 89 34.04 5.13 -18.48
CA THR A 89 33.17 5.47 -19.62
C THR A 89 32.04 4.47 -19.82
N GLU A 90 32.32 3.17 -19.63
CA GLU A 90 31.32 2.10 -19.77
C GLU A 90 30.29 2.18 -18.63
N ASP A 91 30.76 2.40 -17.41
CA ASP A 91 29.87 2.54 -16.25
C ASP A 91 29.04 3.85 -16.30
N VAL A 92 29.55 4.92 -16.93
CA VAL A 92 28.79 6.14 -17.25
C VAL A 92 27.72 5.88 -18.31
N GLU A 93 28.00 5.08 -19.35
CA GLU A 93 26.97 4.64 -20.28
C GLU A 93 25.93 3.74 -19.60
N ILE A 94 26.33 2.87 -18.66
CA ILE A 94 25.39 2.08 -17.85
C ILE A 94 24.47 2.98 -17.02
N LEU A 95 25.01 4.00 -16.33
CA LEU A 95 24.23 4.98 -15.59
C LEU A 95 23.25 5.74 -16.49
N HIS A 96 23.68 6.17 -17.68
CA HIS A 96 22.81 6.84 -18.64
C HIS A 96 21.68 5.91 -19.13
N ASN A 97 22.01 4.66 -19.49
CA ASN A 97 21.03 3.66 -19.95
C ASN A 97 20.10 3.14 -18.84
N LEU A 98 20.45 3.31 -17.56
CA LEU A 98 19.56 3.12 -16.41
C LEU A 98 18.53 4.27 -16.26
N GLY A 99 18.75 5.42 -16.88
CA GLY A 99 17.88 6.60 -16.73
C GLY A 99 17.97 7.28 -15.36
N VAL A 100 19.07 7.11 -14.63
CA VAL A 100 19.36 7.89 -13.41
C VAL A 100 19.76 9.32 -13.76
N ASN A 101 19.42 10.28 -12.89
CA ASN A 101 19.76 11.70 -13.06
C ASN A 101 20.89 12.17 -12.11
N SER A 102 21.40 11.30 -11.25
CA SER A 102 22.55 11.56 -10.39
C SER A 102 23.36 10.29 -10.14
N TYR A 103 24.66 10.44 -9.87
CA TYR A 103 25.55 9.35 -9.51
C TYR A 103 26.38 9.74 -8.29
N ARG A 104 26.36 8.86 -7.28
CA ARG A 104 27.13 9.03 -6.05
C ARG A 104 28.39 8.16 -6.09
N PHE A 105 29.55 8.80 -6.07
CA PHE A 105 30.84 8.15 -5.98
C PHE A 105 31.72 8.84 -4.93
N SER A 106 32.86 8.26 -4.59
CA SER A 106 33.87 8.92 -3.76
C SER A 106 35.15 9.21 -4.52
N ILE A 107 35.92 10.20 -4.06
CA ILE A 107 37.28 10.46 -4.53
C ILE A 107 38.23 9.71 -3.59
N SER A 108 39.17 8.93 -4.13
CA SER A 108 40.21 8.32 -3.28
C SER A 108 41.21 9.37 -2.84
N TRP A 109 41.33 9.56 -1.54
CA TRP A 109 42.26 10.53 -0.95
C TRP A 109 43.71 10.17 -1.29
N ALA A 110 44.05 8.88 -1.27
CA ALA A 110 45.41 8.42 -1.63
C ALA A 110 45.73 8.55 -3.14
N ARG A 111 44.71 8.63 -4.02
CA ARG A 111 44.92 8.95 -5.44
C ARG A 111 45.18 10.44 -5.67
N ILE A 112 44.61 11.34 -4.88
CA ILE A 112 44.81 12.81 -4.99
C ILE A 112 46.04 13.33 -4.22
N LEU A 113 46.28 12.82 -3.00
CA LEU A 113 47.40 13.21 -2.13
C LEU A 113 48.16 11.97 -1.63
N PRO A 114 48.99 11.34 -2.47
CA PRO A 114 49.71 10.10 -2.16
C PRO A 114 50.53 10.11 -0.86
N ARG A 115 51.02 11.29 -0.44
CA ARG A 115 51.82 11.48 0.79
C ARG A 115 51.27 12.62 1.66
N GLY A 116 49.94 12.79 1.69
CA GLY A 116 49.28 13.91 2.37
C GLY A 116 49.63 15.28 1.77
N ARG A 117 49.41 16.37 2.52
CA ARG A 117 49.65 17.74 2.02
C ARG A 117 51.12 18.07 1.70
N PHE A 118 52.06 17.26 2.20
CA PHE A 118 53.49 17.38 1.90
C PHE A 118 53.91 16.65 0.61
N GLY A 119 53.02 15.85 0.01
CA GLY A 119 53.36 14.99 -1.13
C GLY A 119 53.39 15.68 -2.49
N GLY A 120 52.75 16.85 -2.60
CA GLY A 120 52.24 17.39 -3.87
C GLY A 120 50.82 16.86 -4.18
N VAL A 121 50.10 17.56 -5.07
CA VAL A 121 48.82 17.08 -5.63
C VAL A 121 49.13 16.20 -6.84
N ASN A 122 48.54 15.01 -6.91
CA ASN A 122 48.67 14.15 -8.08
C ASN A 122 47.80 14.64 -9.23
N SER A 123 48.43 15.21 -10.26
CA SER A 123 47.75 15.72 -11.45
C SER A 123 47.02 14.65 -12.26
N ALA A 124 47.51 13.40 -12.27
CA ALA A 124 46.87 12.30 -12.99
C ALA A 124 45.60 11.82 -12.26
N GLY A 125 45.64 11.75 -10.93
CA GLY A 125 44.45 11.55 -10.09
C GLY A 125 43.40 12.65 -10.30
N ILE A 126 43.80 13.92 -10.35
CA ILE A 126 42.91 15.04 -10.69
C ILE A 126 42.32 14.90 -12.11
N ALA A 127 43.14 14.47 -13.09
CA ALA A 127 42.69 14.26 -14.46
C ALA A 127 41.63 13.16 -14.59
N PHE A 128 41.75 12.06 -13.83
CA PHE A 128 40.75 10.99 -13.82
C PHE A 128 39.37 11.48 -13.37
N TYR A 129 39.25 12.08 -12.19
CA TYR A 129 37.94 12.53 -11.70
C TYR A 129 37.37 13.67 -12.55
N ASN A 130 38.20 14.53 -13.16
CA ASN A 130 37.73 15.48 -14.16
C ASN A 130 37.05 14.76 -15.34
N ARG A 131 37.72 13.77 -15.97
CA ARG A 131 37.13 12.99 -17.07
C ARG A 131 35.82 12.31 -16.69
N LEU A 132 35.73 11.75 -15.47
CA LEU A 132 34.50 11.14 -14.94
C LEU A 132 33.37 12.17 -14.77
N ILE A 133 33.64 13.30 -14.10
CA ILE A 133 32.67 14.39 -13.88
C ILE A 133 32.18 14.95 -15.22
N ASP A 134 33.08 15.18 -16.18
CA ASP A 134 32.73 15.72 -17.49
C ASP A 134 31.90 14.73 -18.31
N ALA A 135 32.20 13.43 -18.25
CA ALA A 135 31.41 12.38 -18.90
C ALA A 135 30.00 12.24 -18.30
N LEU A 136 29.88 12.30 -16.96
CA LEU A 136 28.58 12.30 -16.27
C LEU A 136 27.72 13.50 -16.69
N LEU A 137 28.29 14.71 -16.71
CA LEU A 137 27.58 15.93 -17.07
C LEU A 137 27.20 15.96 -18.56
N GLN A 138 28.03 15.44 -19.46
CA GLN A 138 27.67 15.24 -20.87
C GLN A 138 26.45 14.32 -21.06
N LYS A 139 26.21 13.39 -20.12
CA LYS A 139 25.04 12.50 -20.08
C LYS A 139 23.87 13.04 -19.24
N GLY A 140 23.99 14.27 -18.71
CA GLY A 140 22.98 14.91 -17.86
C GLY A 140 22.91 14.41 -16.41
N ILE A 141 23.90 13.63 -15.97
CA ILE A 141 23.94 12.99 -14.66
C ILE A 141 24.67 13.91 -13.66
N GLN A 142 24.00 14.28 -12.56
CA GLN A 142 24.58 15.14 -11.52
C GLN A 142 25.59 14.38 -10.61
N PRO A 143 26.85 14.83 -10.52
CA PRO A 143 27.82 14.28 -9.56
C PRO A 143 27.44 14.56 -8.11
N PHE A 144 27.36 13.52 -7.28
CA PHE A 144 27.13 13.59 -5.84
C PHE A 144 28.36 13.03 -5.10
N VAL A 145 29.34 13.90 -4.82
CA VAL A 145 30.71 13.46 -4.52
C VAL A 145 30.94 13.29 -3.02
N THR A 146 31.47 12.13 -2.63
CA THR A 146 31.91 11.83 -1.27
C THR A 146 33.43 12.02 -1.16
N LEU A 147 33.89 12.91 -0.27
CA LEU A 147 35.33 13.21 -0.10
C LEU A 147 36.10 12.06 0.57
N ASN A 148 35.54 11.43 1.60
CA ASN A 148 36.14 10.26 2.24
C ASN A 148 35.11 9.12 2.38
N HIS A 149 35.46 7.95 1.86
CA HIS A 149 34.69 6.72 2.02
C HIS A 149 35.63 5.62 2.56
N PHE A 150 35.99 5.78 3.84
CA PHE A 150 36.86 4.90 4.63
C PHE A 150 38.34 4.79 4.18
N ASP A 151 38.69 5.22 2.97
CA ASP A 151 40.07 5.23 2.47
C ASP A 151 40.86 6.48 2.91
N ILE A 152 42.00 6.30 3.57
CA ILE A 152 42.95 7.38 3.87
C ILE A 152 44.36 6.98 3.44
N PRO A 153 45.23 7.89 2.98
CA PRO A 153 46.61 7.55 2.63
C PRO A 153 47.33 6.93 3.83
N GLN A 154 48.02 5.80 3.62
CA GLN A 154 48.75 5.08 4.67
C GLN A 154 49.79 5.97 5.35
N GLU A 155 50.35 6.94 4.62
CA GLU A 155 51.23 7.98 5.14
C GLU A 155 50.63 8.72 6.35
N LEU A 156 49.30 8.86 6.43
CA LEU A 156 48.60 9.53 7.53
C LEU A 156 48.35 8.60 8.74
N GLU A 157 48.17 7.30 8.50
CA GLU A 157 48.23 6.28 9.56
C GLU A 157 49.63 6.28 10.21
N ILE A 158 50.69 6.30 9.39
CA ILE A 158 52.09 6.30 9.87
C ILE A 158 52.45 7.61 10.60
N ARG A 159 52.13 8.78 10.03
CA ARG A 159 52.52 10.08 10.62
C ARG A 159 51.69 10.50 11.82
N TYR A 160 50.41 10.12 11.88
CA TYR A 160 49.45 10.69 12.82
C TYR A 160 48.58 9.66 13.54
N GLY A 161 48.71 8.35 13.27
CA GLY A 161 47.76 7.36 13.78
C GLY A 161 46.36 7.53 13.18
N GLY A 162 46.30 8.01 11.93
CA GLY A 162 45.06 8.15 11.17
C GLY A 162 44.06 9.05 11.89
N TRP A 163 42.85 8.53 12.12
CA TRP A 163 41.80 9.28 12.80
C TRP A 163 42.04 9.51 14.29
N LEU A 164 43.00 8.85 14.95
CA LEU A 164 43.29 9.06 16.38
C LEU A 164 44.08 10.35 16.66
N GLY A 165 44.97 10.75 15.75
CA GLY A 165 45.78 11.96 15.93
C GLY A 165 45.13 13.22 15.36
N ALA A 166 45.10 14.29 16.16
CA ALA A 166 44.52 15.59 15.75
C ALA A 166 45.22 16.24 14.53
N GLY A 167 46.37 15.74 14.07
CA GLY A 167 47.02 16.14 12.83
C GLY A 167 46.14 15.91 11.59
N ILE A 168 45.33 14.84 11.59
CA ILE A 168 44.43 14.47 10.47
C ILE A 168 43.45 15.60 10.11
N ARG A 169 43.05 16.42 11.09
CA ARG A 169 42.16 17.58 10.92
C ARG A 169 42.71 18.58 9.88
N LYS A 170 44.03 18.78 9.87
CA LYS A 170 44.72 19.69 8.93
C LYS A 170 44.92 19.05 7.56
N GLU A 171 45.20 17.75 7.51
CA GLU A 171 45.34 17.01 6.25
C GLU A 171 44.00 16.94 5.50
N PHE A 172 42.89 16.65 6.18
CA PHE A 172 41.55 16.61 5.57
C PHE A 172 41.06 18.01 5.16
N GLY A 173 41.37 19.05 5.94
CA GLY A 173 41.11 20.44 5.57
C GLY A 173 41.82 20.86 4.28
N TYR A 174 43.07 20.44 4.09
CA TYR A 174 43.82 20.68 2.84
C TYR A 174 43.30 19.83 1.67
N TYR A 175 42.99 18.56 1.91
CA TYR A 175 42.44 17.65 0.90
C TYR A 175 41.09 18.13 0.34
N SER A 176 40.15 18.48 1.22
CA SER A 176 38.85 19.03 0.82
C SER A 176 39.00 20.34 0.03
N ASP A 177 39.92 21.22 0.44
CA ASP A 177 40.25 22.46 -0.30
C ASP A 177 40.78 22.19 -1.73
N VAL A 178 41.64 21.19 -1.91
CA VAL A 178 42.11 20.75 -3.24
C VAL A 178 40.96 20.24 -4.10
N CYS A 179 40.06 19.43 -3.55
CA CYS A 179 38.89 18.92 -4.28
C CYS A 179 37.88 20.03 -4.64
N PHE A 180 37.61 20.97 -3.73
CA PHE A 180 36.72 22.11 -4.02
C PHE A 180 37.29 23.02 -5.12
N LYS A 181 38.62 23.22 -5.16
CA LYS A 181 39.32 23.95 -6.23
C LYS A 181 39.27 23.23 -7.58
N ALA A 182 39.48 21.92 -7.59
CA ALA A 182 39.63 21.14 -8.83
C ALA A 182 38.31 20.77 -9.51
N PHE A 183 37.22 20.60 -8.74
CA PHE A 183 35.97 20.00 -9.23
C PHE A 183 34.70 20.79 -8.89
N GLY A 184 34.77 21.74 -7.96
CA GLY A 184 33.58 22.42 -7.43
C GLY A 184 32.93 23.42 -8.39
N ASP A 185 33.56 23.73 -9.52
CA ASP A 185 32.93 24.43 -10.65
C ASP A 185 31.77 23.61 -11.26
N ARG A 186 31.92 22.28 -11.25
CA ARG A 186 30.96 21.31 -11.81
C ARG A 186 30.15 20.58 -10.74
N VAL A 187 30.79 20.15 -9.65
CA VAL A 187 30.15 19.35 -8.58
C VAL A 187 29.23 20.22 -7.69
N ARG A 188 27.95 19.84 -7.61
CA ARG A 188 26.92 20.58 -6.86
C ARG A 188 26.51 19.97 -5.53
N PHE A 189 26.87 18.71 -5.27
CA PHE A 189 26.59 18.03 -4.00
C PHE A 189 27.86 17.41 -3.44
N TRP A 190 28.21 17.82 -2.22
CA TRP A 190 29.43 17.40 -1.51
C TRP A 190 29.08 16.71 -0.19
N THR A 191 29.55 15.49 -0.01
CA THR A 191 29.54 14.75 1.26
C THR A 191 30.95 14.72 1.83
N THR A 192 31.17 15.12 3.07
CA THR A 192 32.52 15.04 3.67
C THR A 192 32.95 13.61 4.00
N PHE A 193 32.04 12.82 4.57
CA PHE A 193 32.30 11.46 5.08
C PHE A 193 31.14 10.54 4.76
N ASN A 194 31.44 9.29 4.35
CA ASN A 194 30.52 8.18 4.49
C ASN A 194 30.55 7.62 5.92
N GLU A 195 29.38 7.26 6.45
CA GLU A 195 29.14 6.49 7.68
C GLU A 195 30.21 6.57 8.80
N PRO A 196 30.57 7.78 9.28
CA PRO A 196 31.65 7.94 10.24
C PRO A 196 31.34 7.29 11.60
N ASN A 197 30.05 7.05 11.86
CA ASN A 197 29.49 6.34 13.00
C ASN A 197 29.64 4.81 12.93
N LEU A 198 29.66 4.23 11.73
CA LEU A 198 29.83 2.80 11.50
C LEU A 198 31.32 2.45 11.45
N ILE A 199 32.09 3.20 10.66
CA ILE A 199 33.52 2.93 10.44
C ILE A 199 34.32 3.04 11.74
N THR A 200 34.11 4.06 12.57
CA THR A 200 34.83 4.21 13.85
C THR A 200 34.59 3.05 14.82
N LYS A 201 33.41 2.41 14.78
CA LYS A 201 33.14 1.18 15.54
C LYS A 201 33.89 -0.02 14.94
N PHE A 202 33.87 -0.21 13.63
CA PHE A 202 34.59 -1.33 13.00
C PHE A 202 36.12 -1.19 13.08
N GLN A 203 36.66 0.03 13.05
CA GLN A 203 38.10 0.31 13.13
C GLN A 203 38.68 0.19 14.54
N PHE A 204 37.99 0.76 15.54
CA PHE A 204 38.53 1.02 16.89
C PHE A 204 37.75 0.36 18.04
N MET A 205 36.55 -0.19 17.80
CA MET A 205 35.75 -0.86 18.83
C MET A 205 35.77 -2.38 18.66
N LEU A 206 35.39 -2.85 17.48
CA LEU A 206 35.41 -4.27 17.11
C LEU A 206 36.75 -4.69 16.47
N GLY A 207 37.48 -3.73 15.91
CA GLY A 207 38.75 -3.95 15.23
C GLY A 207 38.63 -4.86 13.99
N ALA A 208 37.46 -4.96 13.37
CA ALA A 208 37.29 -5.74 12.15
C ALA A 208 37.99 -5.11 10.93
N TYR A 209 38.02 -3.78 10.87
CA TYR A 209 38.49 -2.97 9.74
C TYR A 209 39.84 -2.29 10.09
N PRO A 210 40.67 -1.87 9.11
CA PRO A 210 41.95 -1.22 9.39
C PRO A 210 41.78 0.10 10.16
N PRO A 211 42.57 0.39 11.20
CA PRO A 211 43.85 -0.26 11.55
C PRO A 211 43.77 -1.46 12.52
N ASN A 212 42.64 -2.17 12.62
CA ASN A 212 42.48 -3.39 13.45
C ASN A 212 42.78 -3.14 14.94
N ARG A 213 42.13 -2.13 15.54
CA ARG A 213 42.31 -1.77 16.95
C ARG A 213 41.08 -2.11 17.78
N CYS A 214 41.27 -2.78 18.90
CA CYS A 214 40.21 -3.14 19.83
C CYS A 214 40.75 -3.69 21.16
N SER A 215 39.89 -3.76 22.16
CA SER A 215 40.15 -4.37 23.47
C SER A 215 38.92 -5.13 24.01
N PRO A 216 39.10 -6.09 24.94
CA PRO A 216 37.97 -6.79 25.56
C PRO A 216 36.99 -5.84 26.27
N PRO A 217 35.67 -6.11 26.24
CA PRO A 217 35.05 -7.34 25.72
C PRO A 217 34.75 -7.33 24.22
N PHE A 218 34.93 -6.20 23.52
CA PHE A 218 34.46 -6.02 22.14
C PHE A 218 35.28 -6.76 21.08
N GLY A 219 36.56 -7.04 21.35
CA GLY A 219 37.40 -7.85 20.48
C GLY A 219 38.77 -8.16 21.11
N SER A 220 39.57 -8.95 20.41
CA SER A 220 40.88 -9.47 20.86
C SER A 220 42.02 -9.02 19.94
N CYS A 221 42.18 -7.71 19.76
CA CYS A 221 43.25 -7.14 18.95
C CYS A 221 44.54 -7.01 19.77
N ASN A 222 45.69 -6.97 19.09
CA ASN A 222 46.99 -6.83 19.75
C ASN A 222 47.22 -5.44 20.37
N SER A 223 46.41 -4.44 20.00
CA SER A 223 46.38 -3.12 20.64
C SER A 223 45.05 -2.39 20.37
N GLY A 224 44.76 -1.36 21.17
CA GLY A 224 43.57 -0.51 21.06
C GLY A 224 42.90 -0.27 22.42
N ASP A 225 41.95 0.67 22.45
CA ASP A 225 41.03 0.87 23.58
C ASP A 225 39.62 1.12 23.05
N SER A 226 38.82 0.04 22.98
CA SER A 226 37.43 0.08 22.49
C SER A 226 36.50 0.98 23.32
N ARG A 227 36.93 1.46 24.50
CA ARG A 227 36.18 2.42 25.32
C ARG A 227 36.51 3.87 25.01
N ARG A 228 37.59 4.17 24.26
CA ARG A 228 38.07 5.55 24.03
C ARG A 228 38.38 5.86 22.56
N GLU A 229 39.13 4.99 21.88
CA GLU A 229 39.59 5.22 20.51
C GLU A 229 38.46 5.51 19.50
N PRO A 230 37.29 4.83 19.55
CA PRO A 230 36.15 5.18 18.67
C PRO A 230 35.68 6.63 18.85
N TYR A 231 35.68 7.14 20.08
CA TYR A 231 35.19 8.49 20.40
C TYR A 231 36.25 9.55 20.08
N THR A 232 37.54 9.26 20.29
CA THR A 232 38.66 10.09 19.81
C THR A 232 38.65 10.22 18.29
N ALA A 233 38.47 9.11 17.57
CA ALA A 233 38.37 9.11 16.11
C ALA A 233 37.16 9.91 15.63
N ALA A 234 35.97 9.64 16.17
CA ALA A 234 34.75 10.39 15.84
C ALA A 234 34.87 11.90 16.10
N HIS A 235 35.51 12.29 17.20
CA HIS A 235 35.75 13.69 17.54
C HIS A 235 36.70 14.38 16.54
N ASN A 236 37.77 13.71 16.12
CA ASN A 236 38.64 14.22 15.04
C ASN A 236 37.92 14.29 13.69
N ILE A 237 37.08 13.31 13.36
CA ILE A 237 36.27 13.30 12.12
C ILE A 237 35.26 14.45 12.12
N LEU A 238 34.51 14.67 13.21
CA LEU A 238 33.54 15.76 13.35
C LEU A 238 34.17 17.14 13.16
N LEU A 239 35.39 17.35 13.67
CA LEU A 239 36.10 18.61 13.54
C LEU A 239 36.79 18.76 12.17
N SER A 240 37.15 17.64 11.52
CA SER A 240 37.55 17.63 10.11
C SER A 240 36.38 17.98 9.19
N HIS A 241 35.19 17.45 9.48
CA HIS A 241 33.93 17.80 8.79
C HIS A 241 33.62 19.29 8.95
N ALA A 242 33.59 19.80 10.18
CA ALA A 242 33.28 21.19 10.46
C ALA A 242 34.28 22.17 9.81
N ALA A 243 35.57 21.80 9.76
CA ALA A 243 36.58 22.57 9.02
C ALA A 243 36.33 22.58 7.49
N ALA A 244 36.00 21.44 6.89
CA ALA A 244 35.69 21.34 5.46
C ALA A 244 34.39 22.08 5.09
N VAL A 245 33.34 21.98 5.91
CA VAL A 245 32.09 22.73 5.74
C VAL A 245 32.33 24.23 5.87
N HIS A 246 33.05 24.68 6.90
CA HIS A 246 33.40 26.09 7.06
C HIS A 246 34.19 26.61 5.84
N ASN A 247 35.21 25.88 5.38
CA ASN A 247 35.96 26.24 4.17
C ASN A 247 35.05 26.35 2.93
N TYR A 248 34.19 25.35 2.70
CA TYR A 248 33.27 25.36 1.55
C TYR A 248 32.33 26.57 1.59
N LYS A 249 31.64 26.78 2.71
CA LYS A 249 30.61 27.82 2.86
C LYS A 249 31.21 29.24 2.82
N THR A 250 32.43 29.44 3.34
CA THR A 250 33.10 30.74 3.30
C THR A 250 33.76 31.06 1.95
N ASN A 251 34.47 30.11 1.34
CA ASN A 251 35.36 30.43 0.19
C ASN A 251 34.79 30.05 -1.19
N TYR A 252 33.87 29.08 -1.23
CA TYR A 252 33.45 28.40 -2.46
C TYR A 252 31.95 28.49 -2.74
N GLN A 253 31.07 28.25 -1.77
CA GLN A 253 29.62 28.09 -1.96
C GLN A 253 28.97 29.26 -2.71
N ALA A 254 29.33 30.51 -2.39
CA ALA A 254 28.80 31.70 -3.07
C ALA A 254 29.22 31.83 -4.56
N LYS A 255 30.30 31.16 -4.97
CA LYS A 255 30.81 31.15 -6.37
C LYS A 255 30.38 29.89 -7.13
N GLN A 256 30.29 28.77 -6.42
CA GLN A 256 30.06 27.43 -6.98
C GLN A 256 28.60 27.00 -6.93
N GLY A 257 27.78 27.58 -6.05
CA GLY A 257 26.34 27.27 -5.97
C GLY A 257 26.03 25.80 -5.71
N GLY A 258 26.84 25.13 -4.90
CA GLY A 258 26.63 23.75 -4.45
C GLY A 258 26.28 23.67 -2.96
N SER A 259 25.89 22.47 -2.53
CA SER A 259 25.48 22.13 -1.15
C SER A 259 26.45 21.15 -0.52
N ILE A 260 26.72 21.29 0.78
CA ILE A 260 27.61 20.39 1.54
C ILE A 260 26.93 19.73 2.74
N GLY A 261 27.20 18.45 2.97
CA GLY A 261 26.59 17.63 4.00
C GLY A 261 27.46 16.47 4.48
N ILE A 262 26.84 15.57 5.25
CA ILE A 262 27.45 14.37 5.82
C ILE A 262 26.51 13.18 5.63
N VAL A 263 27.05 11.98 5.45
CA VAL A 263 26.29 10.72 5.36
C VAL A 263 26.49 9.93 6.65
N VAL A 264 25.41 9.40 7.23
CA VAL A 264 25.45 8.54 8.42
C VAL A 264 24.77 7.20 8.15
N ALA A 265 25.33 6.12 8.71
CA ALA A 265 24.66 4.83 8.77
C ALA A 265 23.44 4.93 9.71
N MET A 266 22.33 4.29 9.36
CA MET A 266 21.15 4.23 10.21
C MET A 266 20.47 2.87 10.12
N LYS A 267 20.59 2.07 11.18
CA LYS A 267 19.64 0.99 11.44
C LYS A 267 18.40 1.60 12.09
N TRP A 268 17.23 1.04 11.82
CA TRP A 268 16.06 1.36 12.62
C TRP A 268 15.97 0.39 13.82
N TYR A 269 15.73 0.93 15.01
CA TYR A 269 15.64 0.15 16.25
C TYR A 269 14.18 0.11 16.72
N GLU A 270 13.57 -1.07 16.64
CA GLU A 270 12.29 -1.38 17.28
C GLU A 270 12.55 -1.88 18.72
N PRO A 271 11.68 -1.62 19.70
CA PRO A 271 11.85 -2.19 21.04
C PRO A 271 11.54 -3.70 21.03
N LEU A 272 12.36 -4.51 21.72
CA LEU A 272 12.17 -5.96 21.78
C LEU A 272 10.86 -6.33 22.50
N THR A 273 10.52 -5.64 23.58
CA THR A 273 9.23 -5.75 24.26
C THR A 273 8.57 -4.38 24.41
N ASN A 274 7.28 -4.33 24.77
CA ASN A 274 6.57 -3.09 25.07
C ASN A 274 6.93 -2.51 26.46
N SER A 275 8.11 -2.82 27.00
CA SER A 275 8.61 -2.26 28.26
C SER A 275 9.11 -0.83 28.06
N THR A 276 9.12 -0.03 29.13
CA THR A 276 9.68 1.34 29.09
C THR A 276 11.19 1.28 28.84
N GLU A 277 11.81 0.21 29.29
CA GLU A 277 13.23 -0.10 29.27
C GLU A 277 13.68 -0.37 27.83
N ASP A 278 13.01 -1.27 27.10
CA ASP A 278 13.35 -1.55 25.69
C ASP A 278 13.02 -0.36 24.76
N VAL A 279 11.96 0.41 25.06
CA VAL A 279 11.66 1.66 24.35
C VAL A 279 12.77 2.70 24.56
N ARG A 280 13.33 2.80 25.78
CA ARG A 280 14.51 3.61 26.07
C ARG A 280 15.76 3.04 25.39
N ALA A 281 15.93 1.72 25.35
CA ALA A 281 17.06 1.06 24.68
C ALA A 281 17.09 1.35 23.18
N ALA A 282 15.95 1.30 22.49
CA ALA A 282 15.83 1.70 21.08
C ALA A 282 16.23 3.18 20.86
N ARG A 283 15.90 4.07 21.79
CA ARG A 283 16.34 5.48 21.74
C ARG A 283 17.84 5.64 22.04
N ARG A 284 18.41 4.91 23.00
CA ARG A 284 19.86 4.90 23.24
C ARG A 284 20.64 4.37 22.04
N ALA A 285 20.14 3.34 21.36
CA ALA A 285 20.77 2.78 20.15
C ALA A 285 20.86 3.83 19.02
N LEU A 286 19.78 4.59 18.79
CA LEU A 286 19.80 5.74 17.87
C LEU A 286 20.79 6.83 18.33
N ALA A 287 20.82 7.16 19.63
CA ALA A 287 21.74 8.16 20.17
C ALA A 287 23.22 7.77 19.99
N PHE A 288 23.53 6.48 20.08
CA PHE A 288 24.87 5.89 19.90
C PHE A 288 25.17 5.43 18.45
N GLU A 289 24.34 5.82 17.48
CA GLU A 289 24.57 5.58 16.06
C GLU A 289 24.38 6.86 15.23
N VAL A 290 23.17 7.42 15.20
CA VAL A 290 22.82 8.59 14.36
C VAL A 290 23.13 9.90 15.07
N ASP A 291 22.57 10.12 16.26
CA ASP A 291 22.67 11.42 16.93
C ASP A 291 24.11 11.71 17.41
N TRP A 292 24.93 10.67 17.62
CA TRP A 292 26.35 10.76 17.95
C TRP A 292 27.12 11.74 17.03
N PHE A 293 26.77 11.75 15.73
CA PHE A 293 27.38 12.66 14.76
C PHE A 293 26.51 13.86 14.42
N LEU A 294 25.18 13.73 14.43
CA LEU A 294 24.29 14.83 14.04
C LEU A 294 24.05 15.85 15.18
N ASP A 295 23.93 15.43 16.44
CA ASP A 295 23.76 16.38 17.57
C ASP A 295 24.94 17.37 17.70
N PRO A 296 26.22 16.97 17.57
CA PRO A 296 27.34 17.92 17.53
C PRO A 296 27.24 18.96 16.42
N ILE A 297 26.72 18.60 15.24
CA ILE A 297 26.59 19.49 14.07
C ILE A 297 25.39 20.45 14.23
N PHE A 298 24.28 19.97 14.79
CA PHE A 298 23.04 20.76 14.88
C PHE A 298 22.85 21.50 16.21
N PHE A 299 23.44 20.99 17.29
CA PHE A 299 23.25 21.50 18.66
C PHE A 299 24.58 21.80 19.39
N GLY A 300 25.75 21.48 18.81
CA GLY A 300 27.07 21.84 19.34
C GLY A 300 27.56 20.99 20.53
N GLU A 301 26.87 19.88 20.84
CA GLU A 301 27.17 18.98 21.95
C GLU A 301 26.88 17.52 21.56
N TYR A 302 27.50 16.57 22.23
CA TYR A 302 27.13 15.15 22.09
C TYR A 302 25.76 14.83 22.73
N PRO A 303 25.06 13.76 22.26
CA PRO A 303 23.81 13.32 22.84
C PRO A 303 23.89 13.12 24.37
N ARG A 304 22.78 13.38 25.06
CA ARG A 304 22.72 13.30 26.53
C ARG A 304 23.09 11.90 27.03
N GLU A 305 22.51 10.89 26.38
CA GLU A 305 22.67 9.47 26.63
C GLU A 305 24.15 9.07 26.56
N MET A 306 24.89 9.60 25.58
CA MET A 306 26.33 9.35 25.43
C MET A 306 27.13 10.03 26.54
N ARG A 307 26.82 11.29 26.86
CA ARG A 307 27.53 12.03 27.93
C ARG A 307 27.31 11.40 29.32
N GLU A 308 26.12 10.86 29.58
CA GLU A 308 25.80 10.17 30.84
C GLU A 308 26.46 8.79 30.94
N ILE A 309 26.45 7.97 29.87
CA ILE A 309 26.99 6.60 29.89
C ILE A 309 28.53 6.56 29.76
N LEU A 310 29.13 7.41 28.91
CA LEU A 310 30.57 7.36 28.63
C LEU A 310 31.41 8.22 29.58
N SER A 311 30.80 9.28 30.14
CA SER A 311 31.42 10.21 31.10
C SER A 311 32.80 10.70 30.63
N SER A 312 33.88 10.39 31.34
CA SER A 312 35.25 10.81 31.04
C SER A 312 35.88 10.16 29.79
N ASN A 313 35.24 9.15 29.20
CA ASN A 313 35.74 8.49 27.98
C ASN A 313 35.26 9.16 26.68
N LEU A 314 34.32 10.11 26.77
CA LEU A 314 33.84 10.92 25.65
C LEU A 314 34.57 12.28 25.64
N PRO A 315 35.24 12.67 24.53
CA PRO A 315 35.83 14.00 24.40
C PRO A 315 34.82 15.13 24.61
N LYS A 316 35.32 16.31 24.98
CA LYS A 316 34.52 17.54 25.16
C LYS A 316 35.00 18.60 24.17
N PHE A 317 34.08 19.21 23.43
CA PHE A 317 34.40 20.30 22.52
C PHE A 317 34.80 21.58 23.28
N THR A 318 35.91 22.21 22.88
CA THR A 318 36.26 23.56 23.36
C THR A 318 35.27 24.62 22.85
N PRO A 319 35.24 25.84 23.40
CA PRO A 319 34.41 26.94 22.87
C PRO A 319 34.67 27.22 21.38
N GLU A 320 35.92 27.09 20.94
CA GLU A 320 36.37 27.31 19.56
C GLU A 320 35.88 26.19 18.64
N GLU A 321 35.97 24.93 19.09
CA GLU A 321 35.45 23.77 18.37
C GLU A 321 33.93 23.81 18.23
N LYS A 322 33.21 24.26 19.28
CA LYS A 322 31.76 24.52 19.23
C LYS A 322 31.41 25.62 18.23
N LYS A 323 32.18 26.71 18.19
CA LYS A 323 32.01 27.79 17.21
C LYS A 323 32.26 27.30 15.77
N LEU A 324 33.18 26.35 15.57
CA LEU A 324 33.39 25.72 14.26
C LEU A 324 32.22 24.82 13.85
N LEU A 325 31.68 24.03 14.79
CA LEU A 325 30.51 23.15 14.55
C LEU A 325 29.22 23.91 14.20
N GLN A 326 29.07 25.18 14.60
CA GLN A 326 27.90 26.01 14.27
C GLN A 326 27.72 26.30 12.77
N ASN A 327 28.69 25.95 11.91
CA ASN A 327 28.55 26.01 10.46
C ASN A 327 27.63 24.89 9.96
N LYS A 328 26.30 25.07 10.09
CA LYS A 328 25.29 24.08 9.69
C LYS A 328 25.50 23.55 8.26
N VAL A 329 25.36 22.24 8.11
CA VAL A 329 25.24 21.54 6.81
C VAL A 329 23.98 21.96 6.04
N ASP A 330 24.00 21.74 4.73
CA ASP A 330 22.87 22.02 3.83
C ASP A 330 21.95 20.80 3.66
N PHE A 331 22.47 19.59 3.90
CA PHE A 331 21.73 18.34 3.84
C PHE A 331 22.30 17.25 4.77
N ILE A 332 21.48 16.23 5.05
CA ILE A 332 21.84 14.98 5.73
C ILE A 332 21.67 13.83 4.74
N GLY A 333 22.70 13.02 4.55
CA GLY A 333 22.60 11.72 3.90
C GLY A 333 22.34 10.61 4.91
N ILE A 334 21.43 9.70 4.58
CA ILE A 334 21.13 8.51 5.38
C ILE A 334 21.40 7.28 4.53
N ASN A 335 22.25 6.39 5.05
CA ASN A 335 22.39 5.04 4.54
C ASN A 335 21.52 4.11 5.37
N GLN A 336 20.51 3.50 4.75
CA GLN A 336 19.46 2.76 5.47
C GLN A 336 19.22 1.42 4.78
N TYR A 337 19.44 0.32 5.52
CA TYR A 337 19.34 -1.03 4.98
C TYR A 337 18.32 -1.92 5.70
N THR A 338 18.16 -1.77 7.02
CA THR A 338 17.50 -2.76 7.88
C THR A 338 16.86 -2.14 9.14
N ALA A 339 15.94 -2.88 9.75
CA ALA A 339 15.58 -2.73 11.16
C ALA A 339 16.02 -3.94 11.99
N ILE A 340 16.23 -3.75 13.29
CA ILE A 340 16.47 -4.81 14.30
C ILE A 340 15.79 -4.44 15.62
N TYR A 341 15.55 -5.43 16.48
CA TYR A 341 15.03 -5.18 17.83
C TYR A 341 16.15 -4.80 18.80
N ALA A 342 15.87 -3.88 19.71
CA ALA A 342 16.74 -3.42 20.80
C ALA A 342 16.16 -3.80 22.16
N LYS A 343 17.02 -4.31 23.06
CA LYS A 343 16.71 -4.68 24.45
C LYS A 343 17.56 -3.85 25.41
N ASP A 344 16.98 -3.44 26.54
CA ASP A 344 17.73 -2.82 27.63
C ASP A 344 18.74 -3.77 28.31
N CYS A 345 19.90 -3.21 28.65
CA CYS A 345 20.97 -3.88 29.39
C CYS A 345 21.53 -3.05 30.56
N ILE A 346 20.78 -2.06 31.02
CA ILE A 346 21.06 -1.31 32.27
C ILE A 346 20.39 -2.04 33.44
N TYR A 347 19.15 -2.48 33.24
CA TYR A 347 18.32 -3.17 34.23
C TYR A 347 18.07 -4.65 33.88
N SER A 348 18.87 -5.20 32.97
CA SER A 348 18.66 -6.55 32.42
C SER A 348 19.99 -7.22 32.03
N PRO A 349 20.14 -8.54 32.23
CA PRO A 349 21.34 -9.26 31.80
C PRO A 349 21.42 -9.33 30.27
N CYS A 350 22.62 -9.09 29.73
CA CYS A 350 22.94 -9.08 28.31
C CYS A 350 24.41 -9.44 28.08
N ALA A 351 24.73 -9.92 26.88
CA ALA A 351 26.09 -9.86 26.35
C ALA A 351 26.32 -8.47 25.70
N LEU A 352 27.38 -7.77 26.10
CA LEU A 352 27.73 -6.41 25.65
C LEU A 352 28.97 -6.36 24.74
N ASN A 353 29.44 -7.52 24.27
CA ASN A 353 30.53 -7.66 23.28
C ASN A 353 30.02 -7.49 21.83
N THR A 354 29.09 -6.57 21.62
CA THR A 354 28.36 -6.34 20.36
C THR A 354 28.52 -4.90 19.88
N TYR A 355 28.18 -4.63 18.61
CA TYR A 355 28.26 -3.30 18.00
C TYR A 355 27.41 -2.23 18.73
N GLU A 356 26.28 -2.61 19.33
CA GLU A 356 25.44 -1.73 20.17
C GLU A 356 25.72 -1.85 21.67
N GLY A 357 26.60 -2.77 22.09
CA GLY A 357 26.90 -3.00 23.52
C GLY A 357 27.47 -1.78 24.24
N ASN A 358 28.08 -0.85 23.49
CA ASN A 358 28.56 0.43 24.02
C ASN A 358 27.44 1.40 24.46
N ALA A 359 26.21 1.22 23.94
CA ALA A 359 25.01 1.97 24.33
C ALA A 359 24.28 1.34 25.54
N LEU A 360 24.83 0.26 26.10
CA LEU A 360 24.17 -0.65 27.03
C LEU A 360 22.86 -1.22 26.43
N VAL A 361 22.95 -1.68 25.18
CA VAL A 361 21.84 -2.26 24.41
C VAL A 361 22.27 -3.61 23.81
N TYR A 362 21.38 -4.59 23.86
CA TYR A 362 21.51 -5.84 23.13
C TYR A 362 20.55 -5.82 21.95
N THR A 363 20.99 -6.31 20.79
CA THR A 363 20.20 -6.29 19.56
C THR A 363 19.95 -7.69 19.01
N THR A 364 18.81 -7.86 18.35
CA THR A 364 18.43 -9.13 17.72
C THR A 364 17.49 -8.92 16.55
N GLY A 365 17.66 -9.71 15.49
CA GLY A 365 16.68 -9.80 14.41
C GLY A 365 15.47 -10.68 14.74
N VAL A 366 15.36 -11.22 15.96
CA VAL A 366 14.35 -12.23 16.36
C VAL A 366 13.62 -11.82 17.64
N ARG A 367 12.28 -11.86 17.59
CA ARG A 367 11.38 -11.67 18.73
C ARG A 367 10.41 -12.84 18.82
N ASN A 368 10.35 -13.51 19.99
CA ASN A 368 9.47 -14.66 20.24
C ASN A 368 9.56 -15.77 19.16
N GLY A 369 10.78 -16.03 18.66
CA GLY A 369 11.05 -16.99 17.58
C GLY A 369 10.80 -16.48 16.15
N ALA A 370 10.08 -15.36 15.98
CA ALA A 370 9.85 -14.75 14.66
C ALA A 370 10.96 -13.75 14.29
N LYS A 371 11.45 -13.81 13.05
CA LYS A 371 12.37 -12.81 12.50
C LYS A 371 11.64 -11.49 12.22
N ILE A 372 12.31 -10.35 12.37
CA ILE A 372 11.77 -9.01 12.07
C ILE A 372 11.49 -8.82 10.57
N GLY A 373 12.27 -9.49 9.72
CA GLY A 373 12.09 -9.53 8.28
C GLY A 373 12.78 -10.75 7.67
N LYS A 374 12.79 -10.85 6.34
CA LYS A 374 13.59 -11.87 5.64
C LYS A 374 15.08 -11.49 5.71
N PRO A 375 15.99 -12.37 6.15
CA PRO A 375 17.42 -12.06 6.14
C PRO A 375 17.95 -11.98 4.71
N THR A 376 18.94 -11.12 4.50
CA THR A 376 19.73 -11.05 3.25
C THR A 376 21.01 -11.89 3.37
N ALA A 377 21.89 -11.86 2.37
CA ALA A 377 23.21 -12.50 2.46
C ALA A 377 24.09 -11.89 3.56
N PHE A 378 23.92 -10.59 3.83
CA PHE A 378 24.49 -9.93 5.00
C PHE A 378 23.65 -10.32 6.24
N SER A 379 24.23 -11.12 7.13
CA SER A 379 23.49 -11.89 8.15
C SER A 379 22.76 -11.06 9.22
N THR A 380 23.14 -9.79 9.39
CA THR A 380 22.49 -8.83 10.31
C THR A 380 21.46 -7.93 9.61
N TYR A 381 21.33 -8.00 8.28
CA TYR A 381 20.39 -7.20 7.50
C TYR A 381 19.12 -8.00 7.19
N PHE A 382 17.97 -7.40 7.52
CA PHE A 382 16.64 -7.94 7.33
C PHE A 382 15.81 -7.00 6.45
N VAL A 383 15.09 -7.56 5.48
CA VAL A 383 14.13 -6.84 4.64
C VAL A 383 12.95 -6.39 5.50
N VAL A 384 12.94 -5.11 5.89
CA VAL A 384 11.90 -4.45 6.69
C VAL A 384 11.56 -3.10 6.05
N PRO A 385 10.80 -3.07 4.94
CA PRO A 385 10.67 -1.88 4.10
C PRO A 385 10.05 -0.66 4.78
N GLU A 386 9.18 -0.85 5.76
CA GLU A 386 8.58 0.19 6.59
C GLU A 386 9.62 0.99 7.40
N SER A 387 10.79 0.41 7.68
CA SER A 387 11.82 1.03 8.51
C SER A 387 12.43 2.30 7.91
N ILE A 388 12.45 2.44 6.58
CA ILE A 388 12.94 3.66 5.93
C ILE A 388 11.99 4.85 6.15
N GLU A 389 10.68 4.60 6.31
CA GLU A 389 9.73 5.65 6.66
C GLU A 389 10.00 6.15 8.08
N SER A 390 10.12 5.23 9.04
CA SER A 390 10.42 5.55 10.44
C SER A 390 11.76 6.30 10.59
N ALA A 391 12.79 5.85 9.88
CA ALA A 391 14.11 6.48 9.86
C ALA A 391 14.06 7.92 9.31
N VAL A 392 13.46 8.12 8.14
CA VAL A 392 13.31 9.44 7.51
C VAL A 392 12.47 10.38 8.39
N MET A 393 11.33 9.92 8.90
CA MET A 393 10.45 10.73 9.74
C MET A 393 11.11 11.11 11.08
N TYR A 394 11.99 10.26 11.62
CA TYR A 394 12.78 10.58 12.81
C TYR A 394 13.79 11.69 12.54
N VAL A 395 14.62 11.55 11.50
CA VAL A 395 15.62 12.57 11.13
C VAL A 395 14.95 13.89 10.77
N ASN A 396 13.88 13.87 9.97
CA ASN A 396 13.10 15.05 9.58
C ASN A 396 12.42 15.75 10.78
N GLY A 397 12.01 14.97 11.80
CA GLY A 397 11.40 15.51 13.02
C GLY A 397 12.41 16.19 13.95
N ARG A 398 13.63 15.65 14.04
CA ARG A 398 14.72 16.14 14.91
C ARG A 398 15.52 17.27 14.28
N TYR A 399 15.95 17.10 13.04
CA TYR A 399 16.83 18.00 12.31
C TYR A 399 16.03 18.77 11.25
N LYS A 400 15.18 19.69 11.73
CA LYS A 400 14.24 20.46 10.91
C LYS A 400 14.94 21.32 9.86
N ASP A 401 14.18 21.70 8.84
CA ASP A 401 14.55 22.63 7.76
C ASP A 401 15.81 22.20 6.97
N THR A 402 16.16 20.92 7.06
CA THR A 402 17.32 20.29 6.39
C THR A 402 16.82 19.27 5.37
N THR A 403 17.50 19.16 4.23
CA THR A 403 17.13 18.17 3.20
C THR A 403 17.75 16.81 3.50
N ILE A 404 16.96 15.75 3.34
CA ILE A 404 17.39 14.35 3.51
C ILE A 404 17.66 13.73 2.13
N TYR A 405 18.76 12.99 2.00
CA TYR A 405 18.99 12.10 0.86
C TYR A 405 19.16 10.68 1.37
N ILE A 406 18.48 9.70 0.76
CA ILE A 406 18.81 8.29 0.97
C ILE A 406 20.02 7.99 0.11
N THR A 407 21.21 8.04 0.70
CA THR A 407 22.49 7.99 -0.01
C THR A 407 22.99 6.57 -0.27
N GLU A 408 22.45 5.58 0.46
CA GLU A 408 22.54 4.14 0.19
C GLU A 408 21.28 3.43 0.70
N ASN A 409 20.80 2.46 -0.08
CA ASN A 409 19.78 1.49 0.28
C ASN A 409 19.91 0.31 -0.70
N GLY A 410 19.90 -0.94 -0.24
CA GLY A 410 20.29 -2.07 -1.10
C GLY A 410 20.02 -3.47 -0.53
N TYR A 411 20.07 -4.47 -1.41
CA TYR A 411 19.86 -5.88 -1.09
C TYR A 411 21.09 -6.72 -1.47
N SER A 412 21.49 -7.64 -0.60
CA SER A 412 22.68 -8.49 -0.80
C SER A 412 22.35 -9.96 -1.11
N GLN A 413 23.11 -10.53 -2.05
CA GLN A 413 23.15 -11.96 -2.39
C GLN A 413 24.54 -12.55 -2.06
N HIS A 414 24.65 -13.86 -1.88
CA HIS A 414 25.93 -14.55 -1.76
C HIS A 414 26.48 -14.90 -3.14
N SER A 415 27.81 -14.89 -3.32
CA SER A 415 28.47 -15.20 -4.60
C SER A 415 28.40 -16.67 -5.00
N ASP A 416 28.00 -17.58 -4.10
CA ASP A 416 27.78 -19.00 -4.35
C ASP A 416 26.35 -19.31 -4.88
N THR A 417 25.49 -18.30 -4.92
CA THR A 417 24.20 -18.38 -5.63
C THR A 417 24.47 -18.64 -7.11
N ASN A 418 23.72 -19.55 -7.73
CA ASN A 418 23.91 -19.88 -9.14
C ASN A 418 23.65 -18.67 -10.05
N MET A 419 24.28 -18.64 -11.23
CA MET A 419 24.22 -17.49 -12.13
C MET A 419 22.79 -17.14 -12.59
N GLU A 420 21.90 -18.13 -12.74
CA GLU A 420 20.51 -17.87 -13.13
C GLU A 420 19.76 -17.11 -12.04
N ASP A 421 19.93 -17.45 -10.76
CA ASP A 421 19.34 -16.74 -9.61
C ASP A 421 20.08 -15.44 -9.24
N LEU A 422 21.38 -15.30 -9.55
CA LEU A 422 22.11 -14.03 -9.42
C LEU A 422 21.62 -12.98 -10.42
N ILE A 423 21.39 -13.37 -11.67
CA ILE A 423 20.85 -12.48 -12.71
C ILE A 423 19.34 -12.29 -12.54
N ASN A 424 18.59 -13.31 -12.11
CA ASN A 424 17.15 -13.21 -11.83
C ASN A 424 16.88 -12.82 -10.36
N ASP A 425 17.42 -11.68 -9.93
CA ASP A 425 17.37 -11.17 -8.55
C ASP A 425 15.99 -10.59 -8.12
N VAL A 426 14.93 -11.39 -8.25
CA VAL A 426 13.53 -11.07 -7.86
C VAL A 426 13.44 -10.48 -6.45
N GLU A 427 14.30 -10.91 -5.52
CA GLU A 427 14.32 -10.42 -4.15
C GLU A 427 14.86 -8.99 -4.03
N ARG A 428 15.84 -8.59 -4.85
CA ARG A 428 16.28 -7.19 -4.96
C ARG A 428 15.17 -6.33 -5.57
N VAL A 429 14.44 -6.83 -6.58
CA VAL A 429 13.25 -6.15 -7.12
C VAL A 429 12.17 -5.95 -6.06
N ASN A 430 11.83 -7.00 -5.28
CA ASN A 430 10.86 -6.91 -4.19
C ASN A 430 11.31 -5.90 -3.10
N TYR A 431 12.61 -5.89 -2.77
CA TYR A 431 13.21 -4.94 -1.82
C TYR A 431 13.03 -3.50 -2.30
N LEU A 432 13.47 -3.17 -3.51
CA LEU A 432 13.38 -1.81 -4.06
C LEU A 432 11.92 -1.32 -4.14
N GLN A 433 11.00 -2.15 -4.61
CA GLN A 433 9.58 -1.84 -4.63
C GLN A 433 9.01 -1.55 -3.23
N GLY A 434 9.47 -2.29 -2.21
CA GLY A 434 9.09 -2.07 -0.82
C GLY A 434 9.63 -0.74 -0.28
N TYR A 435 10.94 -0.55 -0.32
CA TYR A 435 11.58 0.61 0.32
C TYR A 435 11.21 1.93 -0.39
N LEU A 436 11.11 1.96 -1.72
CA LEU A 436 10.64 3.14 -2.46
C LEU A 436 9.14 3.45 -2.19
N LYS A 437 8.29 2.44 -1.98
CA LYS A 437 6.89 2.65 -1.57
C LYS A 437 6.80 3.31 -0.19
N TYR A 438 7.64 2.92 0.77
CA TYR A 438 7.66 3.55 2.10
C TYR A 438 8.39 4.90 2.11
N LEU A 439 9.39 5.11 1.25
CA LEU A 439 10.02 6.42 1.06
C LEU A 439 9.05 7.45 0.47
N SER A 440 8.29 7.08 -0.57
CA SER A 440 7.21 7.94 -1.10
C SER A 440 6.05 8.11 -0.10
N SER A 441 5.88 7.21 0.87
CA SER A 441 4.97 7.42 2.01
C SER A 441 5.51 8.49 2.97
N ALA A 442 6.81 8.48 3.31
CA ALA A 442 7.45 9.52 4.12
C ALA A 442 7.35 10.91 3.45
N VAL A 443 7.65 10.99 2.15
CA VAL A 443 7.53 12.26 1.38
C VAL A 443 6.08 12.76 1.37
N ARG A 444 5.09 11.88 1.13
CA ARG A 444 3.65 12.24 1.21
C ARG A 444 3.18 12.61 2.63
N LYS A 445 3.92 12.22 3.68
CA LYS A 445 3.72 12.64 5.08
C LYS A 445 4.41 13.97 5.41
N GLY A 446 5.12 14.58 4.46
CA GLY A 446 5.78 15.88 4.60
C GLY A 446 7.26 15.84 4.97
N ALA A 447 7.94 14.71 4.76
CA ALA A 447 9.40 14.65 4.92
C ALA A 447 10.11 15.32 3.73
N ASN A 448 11.10 16.17 4.03
CA ASN A 448 11.93 16.86 3.04
C ASN A 448 13.02 15.94 2.49
N VAL A 449 12.65 14.99 1.62
CA VAL A 449 13.60 14.08 0.94
C VAL A 449 13.89 14.58 -0.48
N GLY A 450 15.16 14.87 -0.77
CA GLY A 450 15.63 15.37 -2.06
C GLY A 450 16.11 14.29 -3.03
N GLY A 451 16.35 13.04 -2.58
CA GLY A 451 16.79 11.98 -3.48
C GLY A 451 16.96 10.58 -2.86
N TYR A 452 17.20 9.61 -3.74
CA TYR A 452 17.43 8.19 -3.46
C TYR A 452 18.56 7.65 -4.35
N PHE A 453 19.53 6.97 -3.74
CA PHE A 453 20.66 6.35 -4.39
C PHE A 453 20.69 4.84 -4.07
N MET A 454 20.57 4.02 -5.11
CA MET A 454 20.64 2.56 -5.00
C MET A 454 22.07 2.09 -4.68
N TRP A 455 22.25 1.31 -3.61
CA TRP A 455 23.50 0.60 -3.34
C TRP A 455 23.43 -0.86 -3.85
N SER A 456 24.17 -1.25 -4.88
CA SER A 456 25.18 -0.50 -5.65
C SER A 456 24.86 -0.50 -7.16
N LEU A 457 25.59 0.30 -7.94
CA LEU A 457 25.52 0.26 -9.40
C LEU A 457 25.93 -1.13 -9.93
N ILE A 458 27.12 -1.55 -9.53
CA ILE A 458 27.79 -2.80 -9.90
C ILE A 458 28.10 -3.63 -8.65
N ASP A 459 28.18 -4.96 -8.79
CA ASP A 459 28.88 -5.80 -7.80
C ASP A 459 30.32 -5.31 -7.66
N ASN A 460 30.92 -5.44 -6.47
CA ASN A 460 32.19 -4.78 -6.12
C ASN A 460 32.91 -5.50 -4.96
N PHE A 461 34.02 -4.94 -4.46
CA PHE A 461 34.72 -5.44 -3.26
C PHE A 461 34.00 -5.02 -1.96
N GLU A 462 33.27 -5.93 -1.31
CA GLU A 462 32.49 -5.67 -0.09
C GLU A 462 33.36 -5.81 1.18
N TRP A 463 34.41 -5.00 1.27
CA TRP A 463 35.28 -4.84 2.45
C TRP A 463 35.83 -6.17 2.98
N VAL A 464 35.61 -6.52 4.26
CA VAL A 464 36.06 -7.80 4.87
C VAL A 464 35.35 -9.05 4.33
N PHE A 465 34.27 -8.88 3.57
CA PHE A 465 33.61 -9.97 2.85
C PHE A 465 34.28 -10.25 1.49
N GLY A 466 35.19 -9.38 1.05
CA GLY A 466 35.78 -9.45 -0.28
C GLY A 466 34.68 -9.45 -1.33
N TYR A 467 34.77 -10.33 -2.32
CA TYR A 467 33.76 -10.41 -3.38
C TYR A 467 32.66 -11.44 -3.07
N THR A 468 32.55 -11.97 -1.85
CA THR A 468 31.59 -13.03 -1.47
C THR A 468 30.14 -12.55 -1.31
N ILE A 469 29.94 -11.24 -1.20
CA ILE A 469 28.63 -10.59 -1.05
C ILE A 469 28.41 -9.65 -2.24
N LYS A 470 27.21 -9.73 -2.84
CA LYS A 470 26.85 -9.06 -4.10
C LYS A 470 25.68 -8.08 -3.89
N PHE A 471 25.92 -6.78 -4.07
CA PHE A 471 24.92 -5.70 -3.91
C PHE A 471 24.42 -5.09 -5.24
N GLY A 472 25.14 -5.26 -6.35
CA GLY A 472 24.94 -4.47 -7.56
C GLY A 472 23.64 -4.73 -8.30
N LEU A 473 23.13 -3.70 -9.00
CA LEU A 473 22.14 -3.85 -10.07
C LEU A 473 22.72 -4.62 -11.27
N TYR A 474 24.02 -4.46 -11.53
CA TYR A 474 24.78 -5.24 -12.50
C TYR A 474 25.63 -6.28 -11.78
N HIS A 475 25.77 -7.44 -12.38
CA HIS A 475 26.79 -8.41 -12.02
C HIS A 475 28.11 -8.01 -12.69
N VAL A 476 29.23 -8.25 -12.02
CA VAL A 476 30.57 -8.15 -12.60
C VAL A 476 31.17 -9.53 -12.57
N ASP A 477 31.60 -10.02 -13.73
CA ASP A 477 32.59 -11.09 -13.80
C ASP A 477 33.96 -10.44 -13.50
N PHE A 478 34.67 -10.88 -12.47
CA PHE A 478 35.90 -10.24 -12.02
C PHE A 478 37.14 -10.65 -12.84
N ASP A 479 37.04 -11.74 -13.60
CA ASP A 479 38.12 -12.27 -14.43
C ASP A 479 38.07 -11.67 -15.85
N THR A 480 36.87 -11.45 -16.41
CA THR A 480 36.67 -10.78 -17.71
C THR A 480 36.29 -9.30 -17.60
N GLN A 481 35.93 -8.85 -16.39
CA GLN A 481 35.42 -7.51 -16.08
C GLN A 481 34.06 -7.17 -16.76
N GLU A 482 33.33 -8.14 -17.34
CA GLU A 482 32.03 -7.90 -18.00
C GLU A 482 30.93 -7.44 -17.02
N ARG A 483 30.18 -6.39 -17.37
CA ARG A 483 29.01 -5.88 -16.61
C ARG A 483 27.70 -6.45 -17.16
N ILE A 484 27.11 -7.42 -16.47
CA ILE A 484 25.89 -8.12 -16.90
C ILE A 484 24.64 -7.57 -16.15
N PRO A 485 23.61 -7.02 -16.82
CA PRO A 485 22.44 -6.43 -16.17
C PRO A 485 21.51 -7.48 -15.54
N LYS A 486 21.34 -7.42 -14.21
CA LYS A 486 20.38 -8.25 -13.47
C LYS A 486 18.94 -7.79 -13.73
N MET A 487 17.97 -8.54 -13.24
CA MET A 487 16.54 -8.19 -13.31
C MET A 487 16.24 -6.86 -12.63
N SER A 488 16.91 -6.55 -11.51
CA SER A 488 16.79 -5.27 -10.80
C SER A 488 17.26 -4.06 -11.62
N ALA A 489 18.34 -4.17 -12.40
CA ALA A 489 18.76 -3.10 -13.32
C ALA A 489 17.65 -2.77 -14.33
N LYS A 490 17.06 -3.81 -14.94
CA LYS A 490 15.96 -3.68 -15.90
C LYS A 490 14.73 -3.06 -15.24
N TRP A 491 14.34 -3.55 -14.07
CA TRP A 491 13.20 -3.01 -13.32
C TRP A 491 13.41 -1.55 -12.88
N TYR A 492 14.60 -1.19 -12.38
CA TYR A 492 14.89 0.17 -11.93
C TYR A 492 14.88 1.15 -13.10
N ARG A 493 15.48 0.78 -14.25
CA ARG A 493 15.36 1.53 -15.51
C ARG A 493 13.91 1.73 -15.92
N ASP A 494 13.11 0.67 -15.94
CA ASP A 494 11.72 0.74 -16.43
C ASP A 494 10.85 1.59 -15.49
N PHE A 495 11.11 1.54 -14.18
CA PHE A 495 10.55 2.46 -13.18
C PHE A 495 10.96 3.93 -13.43
N LEU A 496 12.24 4.21 -13.68
CA LEU A 496 12.77 5.58 -13.88
C LEU A 496 12.32 6.21 -15.20
N THR A 497 12.33 5.44 -16.29
CA THR A 497 11.95 5.88 -17.64
C THR A 497 10.43 5.94 -17.88
N GLY A 498 9.63 5.37 -16.97
CA GLY A 498 8.17 5.30 -17.12
C GLY A 498 7.71 4.34 -18.23
N SER A 499 8.59 3.45 -18.68
CA SER A 499 8.32 2.45 -19.72
C SER A 499 7.26 1.44 -19.25
N ASN A 500 6.03 1.58 -19.76
CA ASN A 500 5.02 0.53 -19.61
C ASN A 500 5.53 -0.77 -20.24
N VAL A 501 5.69 -1.81 -19.42
CA VAL A 501 6.26 -3.11 -19.83
C VAL A 501 5.51 -3.69 -21.02
N THR A 502 6.18 -3.76 -22.18
CA THR A 502 5.74 -4.53 -23.34
C THR A 502 6.03 -6.02 -23.09
N ASP A 503 5.22 -6.61 -22.22
CA ASP A 503 5.02 -8.03 -21.91
C ASP A 503 6.19 -8.99 -22.24
N ASP A 504 7.18 -9.04 -21.33
CA ASP A 504 8.06 -10.20 -21.21
C ASP A 504 7.76 -10.90 -19.86
N THR A 505 6.82 -11.84 -19.89
CA THR A 505 6.06 -12.27 -18.71
C THR A 505 6.86 -13.23 -17.82
N GLN A 506 7.26 -12.78 -16.62
CA GLN A 506 7.92 -13.68 -15.66
C GLN A 506 6.96 -14.72 -15.08
N VAL A 507 7.22 -15.99 -15.43
CA VAL A 507 6.38 -17.13 -15.06
C VAL A 507 6.60 -17.54 -13.60
N ARG A 508 6.00 -16.81 -12.66
CA ARG A 508 5.85 -17.29 -11.28
C ARG A 508 5.04 -18.60 -11.28
N ARG A 509 5.65 -19.71 -10.85
CA ARG A 509 4.95 -20.98 -10.58
C ARG A 509 4.07 -20.86 -9.33
N MET A 510 2.91 -20.24 -9.49
CA MET A 510 1.84 -20.27 -8.52
C MET A 510 1.06 -21.60 -8.62
N ALA A 511 0.31 -21.95 -7.57
CA ALA A 511 -0.57 -23.11 -7.50
C ALA A 511 -1.85 -22.75 -6.71
N ASN A 512 -2.92 -23.53 -6.85
CA ASN A 512 -4.27 -23.18 -6.37
C ASN A 512 -4.85 -21.88 -7.00
N ILE A 513 -4.33 -21.45 -8.16
CA ILE A 513 -4.80 -20.23 -8.85
C ILE A 513 -6.29 -20.39 -9.19
N THR A 514 -7.12 -19.43 -8.82
CA THR A 514 -8.54 -19.42 -9.19
C THR A 514 -8.90 -18.16 -9.98
N MET A 515 -9.46 -18.33 -11.18
CA MET A 515 -9.94 -17.25 -12.04
C MET A 515 -11.46 -17.23 -12.11
N TYR A 516 -12.05 -16.06 -11.87
CA TYR A 516 -13.49 -15.82 -11.99
C TYR A 516 -13.77 -14.80 -13.11
N GLY A 517 -14.55 -15.19 -14.11
CA GLY A 517 -15.17 -14.25 -15.05
C GLY A 517 -16.57 -13.82 -14.58
N ASP A 518 -17.09 -12.73 -15.15
CA ASP A 518 -18.48 -12.33 -14.96
C ASP A 518 -19.43 -13.38 -15.55
N CYS A 519 -19.16 -13.75 -16.80
CA CYS A 519 -19.91 -14.66 -17.63
C CYS A 519 -19.00 -15.12 -18.78
N SER A 520 -19.12 -16.39 -19.20
CA SER A 520 -18.30 -16.98 -20.25
C SER A 520 -18.63 -16.47 -21.67
N LYS A 521 -19.56 -15.51 -21.79
CA LYS A 521 -19.81 -14.69 -22.99
C LYS A 521 -19.39 -13.21 -22.85
N LYS A 522 -18.94 -12.77 -21.68
CA LYS A 522 -18.56 -11.37 -21.37
C LYS A 522 -17.07 -11.25 -21.06
N SER A 523 -16.57 -12.05 -20.11
CA SER A 523 -15.15 -12.14 -19.78
C SER A 523 -14.50 -13.19 -20.69
N ILE A 524 -13.88 -12.77 -21.79
CA ILE A 524 -13.29 -13.68 -22.80
C ILE A 524 -11.80 -13.38 -22.97
N ILE A 525 -10.94 -14.37 -22.73
CA ILE A 525 -9.53 -14.34 -23.12
C ILE A 525 -9.44 -14.66 -24.61
N THR A 526 -8.72 -13.83 -25.37
CA THR A 526 -8.58 -13.96 -26.82
C THR A 526 -7.11 -13.97 -27.25
N GLY A 527 -6.82 -14.58 -28.40
CA GLY A 527 -5.47 -14.64 -28.96
C GLY A 527 -5.44 -15.37 -30.30
N SER A 528 -4.56 -14.93 -31.21
CA SER A 528 -4.62 -15.24 -32.66
C SER A 528 -3.45 -16.09 -33.18
N LYS A 529 -2.61 -16.64 -32.30
CA LYS A 529 -1.47 -17.50 -32.68
C LYS A 529 -1.95 -18.79 -33.35
N ASN A 530 -1.27 -19.19 -34.41
CA ASN A 530 -1.61 -20.34 -35.27
C ASN A 530 -0.33 -21.03 -35.81
N ILE A 531 -0.48 -22.13 -36.55
CA ILE A 531 0.68 -22.89 -37.09
C ILE A 531 1.38 -22.16 -38.24
N ALA A 532 0.64 -21.38 -39.05
CA ALA A 532 1.22 -20.62 -40.17
C ALA A 532 2.13 -19.46 -39.71
N ASP A 533 2.04 -19.03 -38.44
CA ASP A 533 3.01 -18.13 -37.81
C ASP A 533 4.37 -18.83 -37.51
N GLY A 534 4.59 -20.06 -37.98
CA GLY A 534 5.83 -20.84 -37.75
C GLY A 534 5.89 -21.59 -36.41
N VAL A 535 4.79 -21.60 -35.65
CA VAL A 535 4.76 -22.05 -34.25
C VAL A 535 4.15 -23.46 -34.12
N ARG A 536 4.83 -24.38 -33.42
CA ARG A 536 4.30 -25.73 -33.16
C ARG A 536 2.98 -25.67 -32.37
N ILE A 537 1.99 -26.47 -32.78
CA ILE A 537 0.58 -26.38 -32.34
C ILE A 537 0.35 -26.18 -30.83
N TRP A 538 1.06 -26.89 -29.94
CA TRP A 538 0.87 -26.76 -28.49
C TRP A 538 1.36 -25.42 -27.90
N LYS A 539 2.14 -24.63 -28.67
CA LYS A 539 2.50 -23.24 -28.38
C LYS A 539 1.53 -22.21 -28.99
N THR A 540 0.51 -22.63 -29.75
CA THR A 540 -0.53 -21.74 -30.32
C THR A 540 -1.71 -21.46 -29.37
N ALA A 541 -1.69 -22.06 -28.18
CA ALA A 541 -2.76 -21.99 -27.18
C ALA A 541 -3.10 -20.54 -26.78
N THR A 542 -4.35 -20.11 -26.96
CA THR A 542 -4.86 -18.83 -26.45
C THR A 542 -4.77 -18.73 -24.93
N PHE A 543 -5.04 -19.82 -24.22
CA PHE A 543 -4.86 -19.92 -22.78
C PHE A 543 -4.17 -21.25 -22.43
N ALA A 544 -3.21 -21.20 -21.51
CA ALA A 544 -2.40 -22.35 -21.12
C ALA A 544 -2.30 -22.46 -19.60
N VAL A 545 -2.45 -23.68 -19.08
CA VAL A 545 -2.38 -23.98 -17.64
C VAL A 545 -1.30 -25.03 -17.40
N ASP A 546 -0.19 -24.60 -16.80
CA ASP A 546 0.91 -25.45 -16.31
C ASP A 546 1.02 -25.40 -14.75
N SER A 547 -0.04 -24.95 -14.07
CA SER A 547 -0.14 -24.79 -12.60
C SER A 547 -1.14 -25.78 -11.99
N ASP A 548 -0.69 -26.63 -11.08
CA ASP A 548 -1.56 -27.58 -10.36
C ASP A 548 -2.67 -26.88 -9.55
N ARG A 549 -3.81 -27.58 -9.45
CA ARG A 549 -5.03 -27.16 -8.74
C ARG A 549 -5.64 -25.86 -9.26
N PHE A 550 -5.37 -25.52 -10.52
CA PHE A 550 -5.97 -24.38 -11.21
C PHE A 550 -7.49 -24.54 -11.32
N THR A 551 -8.24 -23.47 -11.03
CA THR A 551 -9.69 -23.41 -11.18
C THR A 551 -10.11 -22.22 -12.03
N ALA A 552 -10.90 -22.42 -13.08
CA ALA A 552 -11.56 -21.35 -13.83
C ALA A 552 -13.08 -21.45 -13.72
N MET A 553 -13.75 -20.32 -13.47
CA MET A 553 -15.20 -20.25 -13.35
C MET A 553 -15.76 -19.11 -14.20
N ARG A 554 -16.83 -19.39 -14.97
CA ARG A 554 -17.56 -18.40 -15.80
C ARG A 554 -16.68 -17.64 -16.81
N LEU A 555 -15.63 -18.27 -17.34
CA LEU A 555 -14.65 -17.64 -18.23
C LEU A 555 -14.83 -18.08 -19.70
N GLY A 556 -14.66 -17.17 -20.64
CA GLY A 556 -14.54 -17.46 -22.07
C GLY A 556 -13.07 -17.55 -22.50
N ILE A 557 -12.74 -18.46 -23.40
CA ILE A 557 -11.41 -18.62 -24.02
C ILE A 557 -11.66 -18.83 -25.53
N ARG A 558 -11.12 -17.97 -26.38
CA ARG A 558 -11.37 -17.97 -27.83
C ARG A 558 -10.10 -17.74 -28.63
N ASN A 559 -9.70 -18.71 -29.44
CA ASN A 559 -8.70 -18.42 -30.48
C ASN A 559 -9.35 -17.58 -31.60
N THR A 560 -8.69 -16.49 -31.99
CA THR A 560 -9.20 -15.47 -32.92
C THR A 560 -8.45 -15.43 -34.26
N ALA A 561 -7.62 -16.42 -34.58
CA ALA A 561 -6.82 -16.45 -35.82
C ALA A 561 -7.65 -16.46 -37.13
N GLY A 562 -8.94 -16.79 -37.05
CA GLY A 562 -9.84 -16.90 -38.21
C GLY A 562 -9.77 -18.24 -38.91
N GLU A 563 -10.67 -18.47 -39.86
CA GLU A 563 -10.73 -19.70 -40.66
C GLU A 563 -9.58 -19.75 -41.70
N GLU A 564 -9.07 -18.59 -42.12
CA GLU A 564 -8.02 -18.45 -43.15
C GLU A 564 -6.61 -18.88 -42.69
N LYS A 565 -6.37 -19.05 -41.38
CA LYS A 565 -5.03 -19.32 -40.80
C LYS A 565 -4.81 -20.74 -40.26
N GLN A 566 -5.58 -21.72 -40.75
CA GLN A 566 -5.42 -23.15 -40.44
C GLN A 566 -5.63 -23.50 -38.94
N GLN A 567 -5.00 -24.58 -38.47
CA GLN A 567 -5.22 -25.26 -37.19
C GLN A 567 -4.72 -24.43 -35.99
N THR A 568 -5.56 -24.24 -34.96
CA THR A 568 -5.23 -23.44 -33.76
C THR A 568 -5.73 -24.05 -32.45
N LEU A 569 -5.01 -23.76 -31.36
CA LEU A 569 -5.35 -24.21 -30.02
C LEU A 569 -5.99 -23.08 -29.20
N ALA A 570 -7.13 -23.34 -28.56
CA ALA A 570 -7.76 -22.40 -27.63
C ALA A 570 -7.32 -22.63 -26.18
N LEU A 571 -7.42 -23.87 -25.67
CA LEU A 571 -7.04 -24.21 -24.29
C LEU A 571 -6.07 -25.40 -24.23
N ARG A 572 -4.88 -25.17 -23.64
CA ARG A 572 -3.92 -26.21 -23.23
C ARG A 572 -3.92 -26.39 -21.71
N VAL A 573 -4.01 -27.62 -21.22
CA VAL A 573 -3.88 -27.91 -19.78
C VAL A 573 -2.91 -29.07 -19.54
N LYS A 574 -1.90 -28.82 -18.70
CA LYS A 574 -0.80 -29.71 -18.35
C LYS A 574 -0.54 -29.62 -16.83
N ALA A 575 -1.61 -29.77 -16.05
CA ALA A 575 -1.63 -29.54 -14.61
C ALA A 575 -2.66 -30.44 -13.92
N ASP A 576 -2.30 -30.98 -12.74
CA ASP A 576 -3.14 -31.91 -11.98
C ASP A 576 -4.26 -31.20 -11.19
N LYS A 577 -5.38 -31.89 -11.04
CA LYS A 577 -6.60 -31.41 -10.35
C LYS A 577 -7.13 -30.08 -10.93
N SER A 578 -7.00 -29.88 -12.24
CA SER A 578 -7.49 -28.68 -12.92
C SER A 578 -9.02 -28.72 -13.08
N ILE A 579 -9.72 -27.64 -12.74
CA ILE A 579 -11.20 -27.55 -12.76
C ILE A 579 -11.67 -26.37 -13.62
N PHE A 580 -12.59 -26.63 -14.55
CA PHE A 580 -13.27 -25.62 -15.35
C PHE A 580 -14.78 -25.72 -15.12
N PHE A 581 -15.41 -24.63 -14.69
CA PHE A 581 -16.84 -24.58 -14.37
C PHE A 581 -17.57 -23.47 -15.13
N ASN A 582 -18.61 -23.82 -15.89
CA ASN A 582 -19.39 -22.86 -16.70
C ASN A 582 -18.52 -21.99 -17.64
N CYS A 583 -17.41 -22.56 -18.14
CA CYS A 583 -16.50 -21.90 -19.06
C CYS A 583 -16.88 -22.17 -20.52
N ARG A 584 -16.49 -21.28 -21.44
CA ARG A 584 -16.73 -21.43 -22.89
C ARG A 584 -15.39 -21.42 -23.61
N ILE A 585 -15.11 -22.45 -24.40
CA ILE A 585 -13.82 -22.66 -25.07
C ILE A 585 -14.10 -22.77 -26.57
N GLU A 586 -13.46 -21.94 -27.39
CA GLU A 586 -13.72 -21.84 -28.84
C GLU A 586 -12.40 -21.82 -29.63
N GLY A 587 -12.20 -22.77 -30.53
CA GLY A 587 -10.98 -22.85 -31.35
C GLY A 587 -11.21 -23.52 -32.71
N ASN A 588 -10.24 -23.36 -33.61
CA ASN A 588 -10.33 -23.88 -34.97
C ASN A 588 -9.53 -25.20 -35.06
N GLN A 589 -10.25 -26.28 -35.32
CA GLN A 589 -9.79 -27.68 -35.33
C GLN A 589 -9.39 -28.24 -33.95
N ASP A 590 -8.45 -27.63 -33.22
CA ASP A 590 -7.90 -28.16 -31.95
C ASP A 590 -8.40 -27.35 -30.75
N THR A 591 -9.69 -27.40 -30.45
CA THR A 591 -10.29 -26.51 -29.41
C THR A 591 -9.76 -26.75 -28.00
N LEU A 592 -9.48 -28.00 -27.63
CA LEU A 592 -9.08 -28.36 -26.26
C LEU A 592 -8.01 -29.45 -26.29
N PHE A 593 -6.85 -29.16 -25.70
CA PHE A 593 -5.73 -30.09 -25.58
C PHE A 593 -5.48 -30.45 -24.11
N ALA A 594 -6.02 -31.60 -23.70
CA ALA A 594 -5.76 -32.21 -22.40
C ALA A 594 -4.39 -32.91 -22.44
N GLN A 595 -3.33 -32.15 -22.18
CA GLN A 595 -1.95 -32.58 -22.41
C GLN A 595 -1.42 -33.56 -21.34
N ALA A 596 -1.82 -33.39 -20.08
CA ALA A 596 -1.37 -34.22 -18.97
C ALA A 596 -2.25 -34.09 -17.71
N TYR A 597 -2.15 -35.08 -16.81
CA TYR A 597 -2.72 -35.11 -15.46
C TYR A 597 -4.27 -35.09 -15.40
N ARG A 598 -4.86 -34.87 -14.21
CA ARG A 598 -6.31 -34.98 -13.98
C ARG A 598 -7.04 -33.65 -14.20
N GLN A 599 -8.11 -33.66 -15.00
CA GLN A 599 -8.81 -32.47 -15.46
C GLN A 599 -10.34 -32.67 -15.49
N PHE A 600 -11.09 -31.68 -15.00
CA PHE A 600 -12.54 -31.74 -14.86
C PHE A 600 -13.21 -30.52 -15.50
N TYR A 601 -14.12 -30.75 -16.45
CA TYR A 601 -14.84 -29.73 -17.21
C TYR A 601 -16.35 -29.87 -16.95
N ARG A 602 -16.90 -29.04 -16.06
CA ARG A 602 -18.30 -29.10 -15.61
C ARG A 602 -19.13 -27.94 -16.17
N SER A 603 -20.28 -28.26 -16.74
CA SER A 603 -21.24 -27.29 -17.31
C SER A 603 -20.63 -26.30 -18.33
N CYS A 604 -19.54 -26.69 -18.98
CA CYS A 604 -18.82 -25.88 -19.97
C CYS A 604 -19.40 -26.03 -21.38
N VAL A 605 -19.04 -25.11 -22.29
CA VAL A 605 -19.34 -25.22 -23.73
C VAL A 605 -18.02 -25.24 -24.50
N ILE A 606 -17.76 -26.33 -25.21
CA ILE A 606 -16.58 -26.55 -26.04
C ILE A 606 -17.05 -26.46 -27.50
N LEU A 607 -16.84 -25.32 -28.13
CA LEU A 607 -17.24 -25.06 -29.53
C LEU A 607 -16.08 -25.40 -30.47
N VAL A 608 -16.22 -26.51 -31.18
CA VAL A 608 -15.21 -27.01 -32.12
C VAL A 608 -15.56 -26.54 -33.53
N LYS A 609 -14.72 -25.67 -34.10
CA LYS A 609 -14.90 -25.15 -35.47
C LYS A 609 -14.06 -25.96 -36.47
N PRO A 610 -14.57 -26.28 -37.67
CA PRO A 610 -13.72 -26.74 -38.77
C PRO A 610 -12.69 -25.66 -39.15
N SER A 611 -11.48 -26.08 -39.53
CA SER A 611 -10.47 -25.21 -40.16
C SER A 611 -10.57 -25.22 -41.69
N LEU A 612 -11.07 -26.31 -42.27
CA LEU A 612 -11.23 -26.53 -43.71
C LEU A 612 -12.44 -27.46 -43.95
N PRO A 613 -13.15 -27.35 -45.10
CA PRO A 613 -14.19 -28.30 -45.48
C PRO A 613 -13.68 -29.75 -45.50
N GLY A 614 -14.49 -30.68 -44.99
CA GLY A 614 -14.20 -32.12 -45.02
C GLY A 614 -13.09 -32.62 -44.07
N LYS A 615 -12.49 -31.76 -43.22
CA LYS A 615 -11.56 -32.21 -42.17
C LYS A 615 -12.30 -32.60 -40.89
N PRO A 616 -11.91 -33.70 -40.21
CA PRO A 616 -12.49 -34.06 -38.91
C PRO A 616 -12.04 -33.08 -37.82
N THR A 617 -12.99 -32.53 -37.07
CA THR A 617 -12.75 -31.79 -35.82
C THR A 617 -12.50 -32.74 -34.66
N VAL A 618 -11.45 -32.50 -33.86
CA VAL A 618 -10.97 -33.45 -32.84
C VAL A 618 -10.75 -32.76 -31.50
N VAL A 619 -11.20 -33.38 -30.40
CA VAL A 619 -10.76 -33.05 -29.05
C VAL A 619 -9.62 -33.98 -28.69
N THR A 620 -8.41 -33.46 -28.56
CA THR A 620 -7.19 -34.27 -28.38
C THR A 620 -6.82 -34.43 -26.91
N ALA A 621 -6.85 -35.67 -26.43
CA ALA A 621 -6.23 -36.07 -25.16
C ALA A 621 -5.03 -36.96 -25.48
N HIS A 622 -3.85 -36.62 -24.92
CA HIS A 622 -2.64 -37.42 -25.14
C HIS A 622 -2.44 -38.46 -24.03
N GLY A 623 -1.97 -39.64 -24.43
CA GLY A 623 -1.64 -40.72 -23.49
C GLY A 623 -0.47 -40.36 -22.56
N ARG A 624 -0.47 -41.01 -21.39
CA ARG A 624 0.60 -40.92 -20.38
C ARG A 624 1.99 -41.20 -20.99
N ARG A 625 3.00 -40.44 -20.56
CA ARG A 625 4.42 -40.70 -20.91
C ARG A 625 5.11 -41.68 -19.97
N ASP A 626 4.59 -41.80 -18.75
CA ASP A 626 5.02 -42.73 -17.71
C ASP A 626 3.81 -43.60 -17.32
N ARG A 627 4.03 -44.89 -17.07
CA ARG A 627 2.99 -45.84 -16.67
C ARG A 627 2.34 -45.45 -15.34
N GLN A 628 3.08 -44.80 -14.43
CA GLN A 628 2.59 -44.34 -13.12
C GLN A 628 1.92 -42.94 -13.16
N GLN A 629 2.02 -42.21 -14.27
CA GLN A 629 1.43 -40.88 -14.39
C GLN A 629 -0.10 -40.96 -14.26
N THR A 630 -0.65 -40.36 -13.20
CA THR A 630 -2.11 -40.22 -13.08
C THR A 630 -2.65 -39.35 -14.22
N THR A 631 -3.63 -39.85 -14.97
CA THR A 631 -4.26 -39.15 -16.10
C THR A 631 -5.76 -39.39 -16.05
N GLY A 632 -6.58 -38.36 -16.27
CA GLY A 632 -8.03 -38.51 -16.32
C GLY A 632 -8.71 -37.24 -16.81
N PHE A 633 -9.66 -37.39 -17.72
CA PHE A 633 -10.38 -36.28 -18.35
C PHE A 633 -11.88 -36.51 -18.18
N VAL A 634 -12.55 -35.61 -17.46
CA VAL A 634 -13.98 -35.75 -17.12
C VAL A 634 -14.76 -34.56 -17.64
N VAL A 635 -15.80 -34.84 -18.43
CA VAL A 635 -16.69 -33.85 -19.05
C VAL A 635 -18.10 -34.07 -18.51
N HIS A 636 -18.59 -33.18 -17.63
CA HIS A 636 -19.79 -33.43 -16.82
C HIS A 636 -20.84 -32.33 -16.99
N HIS A 637 -22.01 -32.67 -17.56
CA HIS A 637 -23.04 -31.71 -18.01
C HIS A 637 -22.53 -30.60 -18.94
N SER A 638 -21.39 -30.80 -19.60
CA SER A 638 -20.80 -29.86 -20.56
C SER A 638 -21.23 -30.21 -21.98
N GLN A 639 -21.37 -29.22 -22.85
CA GLN A 639 -21.72 -29.40 -24.26
C GLN A 639 -20.45 -29.35 -25.12
N VAL A 640 -20.22 -30.38 -25.94
CA VAL A 640 -19.27 -30.31 -27.06
C VAL A 640 -20.10 -30.07 -28.31
N VAL A 641 -19.84 -28.98 -29.02
CA VAL A 641 -20.68 -28.48 -30.12
C VAL A 641 -19.83 -28.27 -31.35
N ALA A 642 -20.16 -28.91 -32.46
CA ALA A 642 -19.59 -28.55 -33.76
C ALA A 642 -20.22 -27.22 -34.21
N ALA A 643 -19.40 -26.27 -34.65
CA ALA A 643 -19.94 -25.06 -35.27
C ALA A 643 -20.56 -25.41 -36.63
N ALA A 644 -21.76 -24.86 -36.89
CA ALA A 644 -22.36 -24.95 -38.22
C ALA A 644 -21.48 -24.22 -39.25
N PRO A 645 -21.36 -24.73 -40.49
CA PRO A 645 -20.59 -24.07 -41.54
C PRO A 645 -21.17 -22.68 -41.87
N PRO A 646 -20.33 -21.70 -42.28
CA PRO A 646 -20.81 -20.37 -42.66
C PRO A 646 -21.88 -20.42 -43.76
N ALA A 647 -22.92 -19.61 -43.62
CA ALA A 647 -24.04 -19.55 -44.56
C ALA A 647 -23.66 -18.75 -45.82
N ALA A 648 -23.12 -19.43 -46.83
CA ALA A 648 -22.92 -18.92 -48.17
C ALA A 648 -23.42 -19.93 -49.21
N PHE A 649 -23.93 -19.42 -50.36
CA PHE A 649 -24.45 -20.19 -51.49
C PHE A 649 -25.66 -21.11 -51.23
N ALA A 650 -26.79 -20.50 -50.87
CA ALA A 650 -28.06 -21.01 -51.36
C ALA A 650 -28.21 -20.63 -52.85
N ARG A 651 -28.07 -21.59 -53.77
CA ARG A 651 -28.66 -21.46 -55.13
C ARG A 651 -30.15 -21.84 -55.07
N PRO A 652 -31.02 -21.27 -55.93
CA PRO A 652 -32.47 -21.42 -55.79
C PRO A 652 -32.97 -22.87 -55.96
N ARG A 653 -34.16 -23.15 -55.41
CA ARG A 653 -34.89 -24.39 -55.67
C ARG A 653 -35.22 -24.52 -57.17
N ALA A 654 -34.76 -25.58 -57.80
CA ALA A 654 -35.49 -26.29 -58.85
C ALA A 654 -36.05 -27.59 -58.26
N ALA A 655 -37.17 -28.09 -58.78
CA ALA A 655 -37.86 -29.27 -58.23
C ALA A 655 -37.48 -30.57 -58.95
N GLY A 656 -37.55 -31.71 -58.26
CA GLY A 656 -37.48 -33.03 -58.92
C GLY A 656 -37.01 -34.20 -58.05
N LEU A 657 -37.95 -35.11 -57.76
CA LEU A 657 -37.80 -36.58 -57.82
C LEU A 657 -36.53 -37.27 -57.25
N ARG A 658 -36.69 -37.84 -56.04
CA ARG A 658 -36.48 -39.25 -55.58
C ARG A 658 -35.26 -40.14 -56.05
N PRO A 659 -34.90 -41.19 -55.24
CA PRO A 659 -33.60 -41.92 -55.26
C PRO A 659 -33.62 -43.13 -56.27
N PRO A 660 -32.60 -44.05 -56.39
CA PRO A 660 -31.59 -44.44 -55.36
C PRO A 660 -30.19 -44.96 -55.77
N GLY A 661 -29.39 -45.31 -54.74
CA GLY A 661 -28.23 -46.20 -54.79
C GLY A 661 -26.87 -45.53 -55.06
N ALA A 662 -25.72 -46.20 -54.90
CA ALA A 662 -25.36 -47.36 -54.06
C ALA A 662 -23.83 -47.57 -54.10
N ALA A 663 -23.25 -48.15 -53.05
CA ALA A 663 -21.94 -48.85 -53.01
C ALA A 663 -20.61 -48.13 -53.40
N ARG A 664 -19.65 -48.17 -52.45
CA ARG A 664 -18.20 -48.52 -52.57
C ARG A 664 -17.29 -47.78 -53.60
N GLY A 665 -16.07 -47.45 -53.17
CA GLY A 665 -14.94 -47.11 -54.05
C GLY A 665 -13.76 -46.45 -53.30
N GLU A 666 -12.56 -47.00 -53.43
CA GLU A 666 -11.39 -46.63 -52.60
C GLU A 666 -10.45 -45.59 -53.24
N ASP A 667 -10.04 -44.63 -52.42
CA ASP A 667 -8.68 -44.09 -52.21
C ASP A 667 -7.88 -43.31 -53.29
N SER A 668 -7.02 -42.43 -52.76
CA SER A 668 -5.70 -41.99 -53.25
C SER A 668 -5.49 -40.66 -54.03
N ARG A 669 -5.14 -39.62 -53.24
CA ARG A 669 -3.98 -38.68 -53.40
C ARG A 669 -3.97 -37.50 -54.42
N ARG A 670 -3.79 -36.29 -53.84
CA ARG A 670 -3.02 -35.08 -54.29
C ARG A 670 -3.44 -34.36 -55.60
N ALA A 671 -3.85 -33.07 -55.59
CA ALA A 671 -3.13 -31.79 -55.28
C ALA A 671 -2.37 -31.22 -56.51
N GLU A 672 -2.26 -29.90 -56.79
CA GLU A 672 -2.65 -28.67 -56.06
C GLU A 672 -2.78 -27.45 -57.05
N GLY A 673 -3.39 -26.31 -56.69
CA GLY A 673 -3.57 -25.17 -57.63
C GLY A 673 -3.91 -23.77 -57.03
N ARG A 674 -3.39 -22.69 -57.66
CA ARG A 674 -3.27 -21.29 -57.16
C ARG A 674 -4.51 -20.35 -57.28
N ALA A 675 -4.86 -19.70 -56.17
CA ALA A 675 -4.84 -18.23 -55.87
C ALA A 675 -5.71 -17.12 -56.57
N LYS A 676 -6.05 -16.10 -55.74
CA LYS A 676 -6.33 -14.64 -55.96
C LYS A 676 -7.76 -14.04 -56.18
N ALA A 677 -8.30 -13.47 -55.09
CA ALA A 677 -8.62 -12.03 -54.85
C ALA A 677 -9.93 -11.30 -55.31
N THR A 678 -10.73 -10.84 -54.30
CA THR A 678 -11.42 -9.51 -54.13
C THR A 678 -12.60 -9.06 -55.05
N PRO A 679 -13.48 -8.08 -54.64
CA PRO A 679 -14.06 -7.79 -53.30
C PRO A 679 -15.55 -7.28 -53.24
N HIS A 680 -16.30 -7.57 -52.15
CA HIS A 680 -17.42 -6.78 -51.52
C HIS A 680 -18.69 -6.36 -52.35
N PRO A 681 -19.76 -5.69 -51.80
CA PRO A 681 -20.13 -5.33 -50.40
C PRO A 681 -21.58 -5.71 -49.91
N GLN A 682 -21.84 -5.62 -48.59
CA GLN A 682 -23.13 -5.20 -47.90
C GLN A 682 -24.45 -6.03 -48.13
N ILE A 683 -25.56 -5.97 -47.35
CA ILE A 683 -26.02 -5.27 -46.11
C ILE A 683 -27.17 -6.07 -45.41
N GLU A 684 -27.31 -6.01 -44.05
CA GLU A 684 -28.53 -6.14 -43.18
C GLU A 684 -29.63 -7.27 -43.36
N ASN A 685 -30.56 -7.61 -42.43
CA ASN A 685 -30.75 -7.44 -40.97
C ASN A 685 -31.73 -8.48 -40.33
N ARG A 686 -31.78 -8.51 -38.97
CA ARG A 686 -32.92 -8.85 -38.05
C ARG A 686 -33.51 -10.27 -37.84
N ASP A 687 -33.72 -10.56 -36.54
CA ASP A 687 -34.86 -11.17 -35.80
C ASP A 687 -35.50 -12.52 -36.21
N GLY A 688 -35.97 -13.40 -35.29
CA GLY A 688 -35.92 -13.40 -33.81
C GLY A 688 -36.81 -14.50 -33.16
N GLU A 689 -36.67 -14.70 -31.83
CA GLU A 689 -37.57 -15.51 -30.93
C GLU A 689 -37.65 -17.06 -31.14
N ARG A 690 -38.11 -17.97 -30.23
CA ARG A 690 -38.64 -17.92 -28.83
C ARG A 690 -38.55 -19.32 -28.10
N ARG A 691 -38.31 -19.33 -26.76
CA ARG A 691 -38.77 -20.28 -25.67
C ARG A 691 -38.57 -21.83 -25.78
N GLY A 692 -38.36 -22.62 -24.70
CA GLY A 692 -37.89 -22.34 -23.32
C GLY A 692 -38.31 -23.34 -22.17
N THR A 693 -37.41 -23.59 -21.18
CA THR A 693 -37.61 -24.27 -19.83
C THR A 693 -37.93 -25.78 -19.83
N VAL A 694 -37.83 -26.61 -18.76
CA VAL A 694 -37.59 -26.48 -17.27
C VAL A 694 -36.57 -27.59 -16.79
N TRP A 695 -36.42 -28.21 -15.58
CA TRP A 695 -36.98 -28.22 -14.18
C TRP A 695 -35.98 -28.94 -13.21
N ALA A 696 -36.00 -28.62 -11.89
CA ALA A 696 -35.73 -29.43 -10.66
C ALA A 696 -34.42 -30.27 -10.44
N ALA A 697 -34.02 -30.72 -9.21
CA ALA A 697 -34.02 -30.16 -7.83
C ALA A 697 -33.22 -31.06 -6.82
N GLY A 698 -32.67 -30.49 -5.71
CA GLY A 698 -32.07 -31.21 -4.54
C GLY A 698 -30.62 -30.77 -4.21
N LYS A 699 -30.12 -30.47 -2.98
CA LYS A 699 -30.26 -30.97 -1.57
C LYS A 699 -29.27 -32.09 -1.17
N THR A 700 -28.56 -32.12 -0.02
CA THR A 700 -28.05 -31.11 0.98
C THR A 700 -27.23 -31.83 2.08
N HIS A 701 -26.09 -31.30 2.59
CA HIS A 701 -25.67 -31.26 4.04
C HIS A 701 -24.26 -30.64 4.29
N ALA A 702 -23.80 -30.59 5.56
CA ALA A 702 -22.70 -29.78 6.13
C ALA A 702 -21.34 -30.55 6.29
N ARG A 703 -20.24 -30.10 6.93
CA ARG A 703 -20.01 -29.18 8.09
C ARG A 703 -18.53 -28.68 8.16
N ASP A 704 -18.27 -27.70 9.06
CA ASP A 704 -16.97 -27.26 9.66
C ASP A 704 -15.86 -26.70 8.70
N GLY A 705 -14.96 -25.76 9.10
CA GLY A 705 -14.90 -24.87 10.27
C GLY A 705 -13.56 -24.10 10.41
N GLY A 706 -13.56 -22.86 10.94
CA GLY A 706 -12.39 -22.22 11.59
C GLY A 706 -11.65 -21.04 10.90
N GLY A 707 -11.34 -19.99 11.68
CA GLY A 707 -10.14 -19.13 11.54
C GLY A 707 -10.19 -17.87 10.66
N VAL A 708 -10.22 -16.67 11.27
CA VAL A 708 -10.01 -15.37 10.60
C VAL A 708 -8.95 -14.55 11.34
N ALA A 709 -7.98 -13.99 10.60
CA ALA A 709 -6.99 -13.04 11.10
C ALA A 709 -7.28 -11.61 10.58
N ARG A 710 -6.91 -10.58 11.35
CA ARG A 710 -7.28 -9.17 11.10
C ARG A 710 -6.24 -8.47 10.20
N GLY A 711 -6.70 -7.65 9.25
CA GLY A 711 -5.86 -6.79 8.41
C GLY A 711 -5.92 -5.31 8.83
N ALA A 712 -4.94 -4.52 8.39
CA ALA A 712 -4.83 -3.07 8.65
C ALA A 712 -5.23 -2.22 7.42
N PRO A 713 -5.64 -0.94 7.58
CA PRO A 713 -6.49 -0.25 6.61
C PRO A 713 -5.78 0.63 5.57
N HIS A 714 -6.51 0.94 4.49
CA HIS A 714 -6.15 1.94 3.48
C HIS A 714 -6.44 3.39 3.94
N ARG A 715 -5.81 4.39 3.32
CA ARG A 715 -6.24 5.80 3.35
C ARG A 715 -6.19 6.45 1.96
N ALA A 716 -7.14 7.35 1.72
CA ALA A 716 -7.24 8.23 0.55
C ALA A 716 -6.86 9.68 0.92
N PRO A 717 -6.56 10.57 -0.05
CA PRO A 717 -6.20 11.97 0.20
C PRO A 717 -7.41 12.85 0.60
N ALA A 718 -7.12 14.06 1.09
CA ALA A 718 -8.08 15.00 1.66
C ALA A 718 -8.62 16.05 0.64
N PRO A 719 -9.83 16.61 0.88
CA PRO A 719 -10.42 17.67 0.05
C PRO A 719 -9.78 19.07 0.27
N PRO A 720 -10.03 20.04 -0.64
CA PRO A 720 -9.58 21.43 -0.51
C PRO A 720 -10.26 22.19 0.65
N PRO A 721 -9.69 23.32 1.11
CA PRO A 721 -10.16 24.01 2.32
C PRO A 721 -11.51 24.70 2.13
N LEU A 722 -12.48 24.36 2.99
CA LEU A 722 -13.73 25.09 3.15
C LEU A 722 -13.48 26.48 3.76
N ARG A 723 -14.17 27.50 3.24
CA ARG A 723 -14.28 28.80 3.91
C ARG A 723 -14.99 28.62 5.26
N ARG A 724 -14.68 29.48 6.24
CA ARG A 724 -15.32 29.48 7.56
C ARG A 724 -16.84 29.56 7.45
N LEU A 725 -17.53 28.49 7.83
CA LEU A 725 -18.96 28.45 8.13
C LEU A 725 -19.10 27.73 9.48
N GLY A 726 -19.39 28.49 10.53
CA GLY A 726 -19.68 27.95 11.85
C GLY A 726 -21.17 27.74 12.02
N ARG A 727 -21.63 26.50 11.93
CA ARG A 727 -22.94 25.99 12.38
C ARG A 727 -22.92 24.47 12.38
N ARG A 728 -23.68 23.83 13.28
CA ARG A 728 -23.78 22.36 13.35
C ARG A 728 -24.73 21.86 12.23
N PRO A 729 -24.27 21.15 11.18
CA PRO A 729 -25.14 20.79 10.06
C PRO A 729 -25.99 19.57 10.42
N GLN A 730 -27.25 19.80 10.78
CA GLN A 730 -28.27 18.75 10.73
C GLN A 730 -28.80 18.63 9.29
N PRO A 731 -29.03 17.41 8.75
CA PRO A 731 -29.51 17.21 7.39
C PRO A 731 -31.03 17.37 7.31
N VAL A 732 -31.53 18.53 7.74
CA VAL A 732 -32.88 18.98 7.41
C VAL A 732 -32.82 19.54 5.99
N GLU A 733 -33.77 19.16 5.14
CA GLU A 733 -33.82 19.59 3.74
C GLU A 733 -34.30 21.05 3.55
N GLY A 734 -34.68 21.72 4.64
CA GLY A 734 -35.47 22.95 4.60
C GLY A 734 -36.96 22.69 4.42
N GLY A 735 -37.73 23.73 4.09
CA GLY A 735 -39.16 23.64 3.83
C GLY A 735 -39.98 23.24 5.07
N TYR A 736 -39.85 23.99 6.17
CA TYR A 736 -40.64 23.80 7.40
C TYR A 736 -42.14 24.00 7.14
N LEU A 737 -42.92 22.94 7.35
CA LEU A 737 -44.36 22.83 7.04
C LEU A 737 -44.76 23.02 5.55
N GLU A 738 -43.83 23.46 4.69
CA GLU A 738 -44.03 23.60 3.26
C GLU A 738 -44.32 22.25 2.58
N GLY A 739 -45.13 22.28 1.50
CA GLY A 739 -45.54 21.06 0.80
C GLY A 739 -46.22 20.05 1.71
N ASN A 740 -47.09 20.51 2.61
CA ASN A 740 -47.87 19.71 3.56
C ASN A 740 -47.02 18.77 4.46
N LYS A 741 -45.75 19.11 4.73
CA LYS A 741 -44.91 18.41 5.72
C LYS A 741 -45.50 18.57 7.13
N GLY A 742 -45.63 17.45 7.86
CA GLY A 742 -45.97 17.49 9.28
C GLY A 742 -44.79 17.95 10.14
N LEU A 743 -45.07 18.30 11.39
CA LEU A 743 -44.02 18.47 12.40
C LEU A 743 -43.29 17.14 12.61
N SER A 744 -41.97 17.13 12.47
CA SER A 744 -41.11 16.09 13.01
C SER A 744 -40.75 16.40 14.47
N ASN A 745 -40.29 15.39 15.18
CA ASN A 745 -39.71 15.55 16.51
C ASN A 745 -38.48 16.47 16.55
N TRP A 746 -37.77 16.65 15.43
CA TRP A 746 -36.67 17.61 15.31
C TRP A 746 -37.16 19.04 15.13
N ASP A 747 -38.20 19.26 14.34
CA ASP A 747 -38.80 20.60 14.17
C ASP A 747 -39.23 21.16 15.53
N VAL A 748 -39.93 20.36 16.35
CA VAL A 748 -40.38 20.76 17.70
C VAL A 748 -39.21 20.89 18.68
N PHE A 749 -38.20 20.02 18.59
CA PHE A 749 -37.01 20.11 19.46
C PHE A 749 -36.24 21.41 19.20
N THR A 750 -35.93 21.74 17.94
CA THR A 750 -35.13 22.95 17.62
C THR A 750 -35.84 24.25 17.95
N HIS A 751 -37.17 24.28 17.94
CA HIS A 751 -37.95 25.45 18.35
C HIS A 751 -38.02 25.67 19.87
N LYS A 752 -37.64 24.67 20.68
CA LYS A 752 -37.61 24.81 22.14
C LYS A 752 -36.35 25.57 22.57
N GLN A 753 -36.54 26.75 23.18
CA GLN A 753 -35.46 27.61 23.66
C GLN A 753 -34.45 26.83 24.53
N GLY A 754 -33.16 27.00 24.25
CA GLY A 754 -32.06 26.37 24.97
C GLY A 754 -31.69 24.95 24.55
N THR A 755 -32.35 24.35 23.54
CA THR A 755 -31.93 23.07 22.95
C THR A 755 -30.81 23.23 21.92
N ILE A 756 -30.83 24.31 21.14
CA ILE A 756 -29.81 24.66 20.15
C ILE A 756 -28.99 25.84 20.66
N GLU A 757 -27.67 25.65 20.62
CA GLU A 757 -26.64 26.52 21.22
C GLU A 757 -26.64 27.96 20.70
N ASP A 758 -26.83 28.17 19.40
CA ASP A 758 -26.91 29.51 18.78
C ASP A 758 -28.35 29.99 18.57
N GLY A 759 -29.33 29.26 19.11
CA GLY A 759 -30.77 29.56 18.98
C GLY A 759 -31.34 29.40 17.57
N SER A 760 -30.60 28.83 16.61
CA SER A 760 -31.10 28.56 15.26
C SER A 760 -32.02 27.33 15.19
N ASN A 761 -32.87 27.25 14.17
CA ASN A 761 -33.74 26.11 13.88
C ASN A 761 -33.44 25.49 12.50
N GLY A 762 -34.16 24.41 12.16
CA GLY A 762 -33.94 23.65 10.92
C GLY A 762 -34.63 24.19 9.67
N ASP A 763 -35.37 25.30 9.77
CA ASP A 763 -36.49 25.58 8.86
C ASP A 763 -36.09 25.81 7.40
N THR A 764 -34.99 26.55 7.20
CA THR A 764 -34.36 26.75 5.90
C THR A 764 -33.18 25.79 5.70
N ALA A 765 -32.42 25.50 6.77
CA ALA A 765 -31.20 24.69 6.73
C ALA A 765 -30.24 25.07 5.58
N ASN A 766 -30.04 24.20 4.58
CA ASN A 766 -29.29 24.48 3.34
C ASN A 766 -30.19 24.73 2.11
N ASP A 767 -31.51 24.76 2.31
CA ASP A 767 -32.56 25.00 1.31
C ASP A 767 -32.61 23.95 0.17
N HIS A 768 -32.23 22.71 0.46
CA HIS A 768 -32.25 21.61 -0.51
C HIS A 768 -33.65 21.37 -1.12
N TYR A 769 -34.72 21.56 -0.34
CA TYR A 769 -36.10 21.40 -0.77
C TYR A 769 -36.43 22.24 -2.02
N HIS A 770 -35.94 23.49 -2.07
CA HIS A 770 -36.09 24.36 -3.22
C HIS A 770 -34.97 24.19 -4.26
N ARG A 771 -33.75 23.88 -3.81
CA ARG A 771 -32.52 24.00 -4.63
C ARG A 771 -31.92 22.65 -5.09
N TYR A 772 -32.62 21.54 -4.88
CA TYR A 772 -32.15 20.19 -5.23
C TYR A 772 -31.66 20.04 -6.69
N MET A 773 -32.20 20.78 -7.66
CA MET A 773 -31.70 20.78 -9.04
C MET A 773 -30.31 21.42 -9.18
N GLU A 774 -30.00 22.48 -8.42
CA GLU A 774 -28.65 23.06 -8.37
C GLU A 774 -27.65 22.06 -7.76
N ASP A 775 -28.07 21.35 -6.69
CA ASP A 775 -27.27 20.29 -6.07
C ASP A 775 -27.04 19.10 -7.03
N ILE A 776 -28.02 18.74 -7.86
CA ILE A 776 -27.89 17.72 -8.92
C ILE A 776 -26.87 18.15 -9.99
N GLU A 777 -26.92 19.39 -10.47
CA GLU A 777 -25.94 19.90 -11.44
C GLU A 777 -24.54 20.01 -10.82
N LEU A 778 -24.43 20.42 -9.56
CA LEU A 778 -23.17 20.42 -8.81
C LEU A 778 -22.60 19.00 -8.71
N MET A 779 -23.40 18.01 -8.31
CA MET A 779 -23.00 16.61 -8.24
C MET A 779 -22.57 16.05 -9.60
N HIS A 780 -23.29 16.38 -10.67
CA HIS A 780 -22.92 15.99 -12.03
C HIS A 780 -21.58 16.62 -12.46
N SER A 781 -21.36 17.91 -12.14
CA SER A 781 -20.09 18.61 -12.42
C SER A 781 -18.89 18.06 -11.64
N LEU A 782 -19.13 17.52 -10.44
CA LEU A 782 -18.13 16.83 -9.61
C LEU A 782 -17.84 15.40 -10.08
N GLY A 783 -18.59 14.88 -11.06
CA GLY A 783 -18.44 13.53 -11.60
C GLY A 783 -18.81 12.41 -10.63
N VAL A 784 -19.63 12.69 -9.60
CA VAL A 784 -20.07 11.65 -8.66
C VAL A 784 -21.08 10.71 -9.33
N ASN A 785 -20.89 9.40 -9.16
CA ASN A 785 -21.73 8.38 -9.79
C ASN A 785 -22.92 7.95 -8.92
N SER A 786 -23.03 8.49 -7.70
CA SER A 786 -24.05 8.14 -6.72
C SER A 786 -24.26 9.26 -5.71
N TYR A 787 -25.48 9.35 -5.17
CA TYR A 787 -25.84 10.32 -4.14
C TYR A 787 -26.61 9.63 -3.02
N ARG A 788 -26.23 9.92 -1.77
CA ARG A 788 -26.90 9.40 -0.57
C ARG A 788 -27.66 10.50 0.14
N PHE A 789 -28.97 10.34 0.25
CA PHE A 789 -29.86 11.24 0.98
C PHE A 789 -30.81 10.46 1.91
N SER A 790 -31.68 11.19 2.59
CA SER A 790 -32.75 10.66 3.45
C SER A 790 -34.11 11.17 3.01
N ILE A 791 -35.15 10.35 3.15
CA ILE A 791 -36.54 10.77 3.00
C ILE A 791 -37.04 11.17 4.39
N SER A 792 -37.53 12.40 4.58
CA SER A 792 -38.14 12.78 5.85
C SER A 792 -39.45 12.06 6.04
N TRP A 793 -39.59 11.41 7.20
CA TRP A 793 -40.79 10.66 7.54
C TRP A 793 -41.99 11.59 7.69
N ALA A 794 -41.80 12.73 8.37
CA ALA A 794 -42.86 13.72 8.57
C ALA A 794 -43.30 14.40 7.25
N ARG A 795 -42.47 14.38 6.19
CA ARG A 795 -42.87 14.86 4.86
C ARG A 795 -43.74 13.85 4.09
N ILE A 796 -43.52 12.54 4.23
CA ILE A 796 -44.27 11.49 3.51
C ILE A 796 -45.53 11.04 4.26
N LEU A 797 -45.44 10.89 5.59
CA LEU A 797 -46.54 10.48 6.47
C LEU A 797 -46.58 11.42 7.70
N PRO A 798 -47.19 12.63 7.56
CA PRO A 798 -47.29 13.62 8.64
C PRO A 798 -47.85 13.09 9.98
N LYS A 799 -48.67 12.04 9.93
CA LYS A 799 -49.34 11.41 11.09
C LYS A 799 -48.95 9.95 11.32
N GLY A 800 -47.78 9.54 10.80
CA GLY A 800 -47.41 8.12 10.73
C GLY A 800 -48.48 7.30 10.00
N ARG A 801 -48.84 6.12 10.51
CA ARG A 801 -49.88 5.25 9.92
C ARG A 801 -51.32 5.71 10.13
N PHE A 802 -51.54 6.86 10.79
CA PHE A 802 -52.87 7.33 11.21
C PHE A 802 -53.45 8.44 10.31
N GLY A 803 -52.77 8.77 9.20
CA GLY A 803 -53.24 9.68 8.17
C GLY A 803 -52.74 9.27 6.79
N ASP A 804 -53.16 10.02 5.77
CA ASP A 804 -52.83 9.73 4.38
C ASP A 804 -51.37 10.04 4.01
N VAL A 805 -50.93 9.45 2.88
CA VAL A 805 -49.64 9.78 2.25
C VAL A 805 -49.72 11.17 1.64
N ASN A 806 -48.82 12.06 2.04
CA ASN A 806 -48.75 13.42 1.51
C ASN A 806 -48.34 13.42 0.02
N PRO A 807 -49.19 13.89 -0.92
CA PRO A 807 -48.86 13.87 -2.35
C PRO A 807 -47.71 14.84 -2.71
N ASP A 808 -47.59 15.97 -2.02
CA ASP A 808 -46.60 17.01 -2.36
C ASP A 808 -45.18 16.56 -1.97
N GLY A 809 -45.06 15.94 -0.79
CA GLY A 809 -43.84 15.27 -0.37
C GLY A 809 -43.41 14.15 -1.34
N VAL A 810 -44.38 13.39 -1.86
CA VAL A 810 -44.11 12.36 -2.87
C VAL A 810 -43.71 12.98 -4.22
N ALA A 811 -44.29 14.11 -4.62
CA ALA A 811 -43.91 14.83 -5.84
C ALA A 811 -42.45 15.34 -5.76
N PHE A 812 -42.05 15.94 -4.63
CA PHE A 812 -40.68 16.40 -4.38
C PHE A 812 -39.65 15.27 -4.54
N TYR A 813 -39.81 14.16 -3.80
CA TYR A 813 -38.83 13.06 -3.90
C TYR A 813 -38.83 12.36 -5.26
N ASN A 814 -39.96 12.32 -5.98
CA ASN A 814 -39.95 11.86 -7.37
C ASN A 814 -39.06 12.76 -8.24
N ALA A 815 -39.24 14.08 -8.20
CA ALA A 815 -38.45 15.02 -9.01
C ALA A 815 -36.94 14.97 -8.70
N LEU A 816 -36.57 14.86 -7.41
CA LEU A 816 -35.19 14.62 -6.97
C LEU A 816 -34.63 13.31 -7.54
N ILE A 817 -35.36 12.19 -7.40
CA ILE A 817 -34.92 10.87 -7.87
C ILE A 817 -34.79 10.84 -9.40
N ASP A 818 -35.74 11.42 -10.12
CA ASP A 818 -35.75 11.43 -11.58
C ASP A 818 -34.63 12.30 -12.15
N GLY A 819 -34.36 13.47 -11.56
CA GLY A 819 -33.22 14.31 -11.93
C GLY A 819 -31.86 13.64 -11.70
N LEU A 820 -31.68 12.95 -10.57
CA LEU A 820 -30.48 12.14 -10.29
C LEU A 820 -30.29 11.03 -11.34
N VAL A 821 -31.35 10.27 -11.62
CA VAL A 821 -31.32 9.17 -12.60
C VAL A 821 -31.06 9.69 -14.01
N GLN A 822 -31.65 10.83 -14.40
CA GLN A 822 -31.41 11.48 -15.70
C GLN A 822 -29.94 11.89 -15.88
N LYS A 823 -29.26 12.30 -14.79
CA LYS A 823 -27.83 12.65 -14.78
C LYS A 823 -26.88 11.45 -14.61
N GLY A 824 -27.43 10.23 -14.52
CA GLY A 824 -26.65 9.00 -14.32
C GLY A 824 -26.14 8.78 -12.90
N ILE A 825 -26.64 9.56 -11.92
CA ILE A 825 -26.23 9.53 -10.52
C ILE A 825 -27.12 8.52 -9.78
N GLN A 826 -26.56 7.38 -9.35
CA GLN A 826 -27.31 6.31 -8.67
C GLN A 826 -27.81 6.77 -7.28
N PRO A 827 -29.13 6.80 -7.03
CA PRO A 827 -29.65 7.13 -5.71
C PRO A 827 -29.41 6.03 -4.66
N PHE A 828 -28.98 6.43 -3.47
CA PHE A 828 -28.87 5.64 -2.24
C PHE A 828 -29.77 6.27 -1.16
N VAL A 829 -30.92 5.66 -0.87
CA VAL A 829 -31.91 6.25 0.05
C VAL A 829 -31.77 5.71 1.46
N THR A 830 -31.74 6.63 2.43
CA THR A 830 -31.93 6.33 3.85
C THR A 830 -33.40 6.55 4.22
N ILE A 831 -34.06 5.56 4.84
CA ILE A 831 -35.49 5.63 5.15
C ILE A 831 -35.76 6.51 6.37
N CYS A 832 -34.99 6.40 7.46
CA CYS A 832 -35.08 7.29 8.62
C CYS A 832 -33.69 7.83 8.99
N HIS A 833 -33.61 9.14 9.26
CA HIS A 833 -32.38 9.84 9.61
C HIS A 833 -32.55 10.63 10.92
N TYR A 834 -32.84 9.90 11.99
CA TYR A 834 -33.14 10.41 13.34
C TYR A 834 -34.51 11.12 13.47
N ASP A 835 -35.16 11.47 12.37
CA ASP A 835 -36.49 12.10 12.35
C ASP A 835 -37.63 11.07 12.42
N ILE A 836 -38.67 11.42 13.19
CA ILE A 836 -40.00 10.79 13.15
C ILE A 836 -41.08 11.88 13.19
N PRO A 837 -42.32 11.63 12.72
CA PRO A 837 -43.43 12.57 12.90
C PRO A 837 -43.70 12.77 14.39
N HIS A 838 -43.83 14.04 14.83
CA HIS A 838 -43.97 14.39 16.25
C HIS A 838 -45.21 13.75 16.89
N GLU A 839 -46.28 13.57 16.12
CA GLU A 839 -47.50 12.88 16.57
C GLU A 839 -47.21 11.46 17.09
N LEU A 840 -46.14 10.78 16.66
CA LEU A 840 -45.75 9.47 17.19
C LEU A 840 -45.01 9.54 18.54
N ASP A 841 -44.29 10.63 18.82
CA ASP A 841 -43.77 10.91 20.15
C ASP A 841 -44.91 11.26 21.12
N GLU A 842 -45.86 12.11 20.72
CA GLU A 842 -47.02 12.46 21.57
C GLU A 842 -47.97 11.27 21.81
N ARG A 843 -48.31 10.51 20.76
CA ARG A 843 -49.33 9.46 20.80
C ARG A 843 -48.91 8.23 21.61
N TYR A 844 -47.61 7.90 21.67
CA TYR A 844 -47.13 6.73 22.42
C TYR A 844 -45.65 6.79 22.87
N GLY A 845 -44.94 7.92 22.78
CA GLY A 845 -43.54 8.02 23.20
C GLY A 845 -42.52 7.50 22.17
N GLY A 846 -42.87 7.51 20.88
CA GLY A 846 -41.94 7.29 19.77
C GLY A 846 -41.15 5.98 19.89
N TRP A 847 -39.82 6.07 19.84
CA TRP A 847 -38.92 4.90 19.91
C TRP A 847 -38.96 4.13 21.23
N LEU A 848 -39.52 4.68 22.31
CA LEU A 848 -39.69 3.94 23.57
C LEU A 848 -40.84 2.91 23.50
N SER A 849 -41.78 3.07 22.56
CA SER A 849 -42.92 2.15 22.39
C SER A 849 -42.70 1.11 21.28
N PRO A 850 -43.12 -0.15 21.48
CA PRO A 850 -43.10 -1.16 20.41
C PRO A 850 -44.12 -0.88 19.29
N GLU A 851 -45.04 0.08 19.44
CA GLU A 851 -45.98 0.44 18.37
C GLU A 851 -45.29 1.05 17.14
N ILE A 852 -44.18 1.78 17.34
CA ILE A 852 -43.42 2.40 16.24
C ILE A 852 -42.85 1.37 15.26
N GLN A 853 -42.68 0.11 15.71
CA GLN A 853 -42.25 -0.99 14.86
C GLN A 853 -43.24 -1.26 13.72
N LYS A 854 -44.52 -0.91 13.90
CA LYS A 854 -45.57 -1.02 12.86
C LYS A 854 -45.53 0.22 11.96
N ASP A 855 -45.46 1.42 12.54
CA ASP A 855 -45.39 2.69 11.81
C ASP A 855 -44.16 2.74 10.88
N PHE A 856 -42.97 2.39 11.36
CA PHE A 856 -41.76 2.36 10.52
C PHE A 856 -41.85 1.31 9.41
N SER A 857 -42.46 0.15 9.69
CA SER A 857 -42.68 -0.89 8.66
C SER A 857 -43.62 -0.41 7.56
N TYR A 858 -44.67 0.32 7.93
CA TYR A 858 -45.63 0.91 7.01
C TYR A 858 -45.00 2.02 6.17
N PHE A 859 -44.24 2.93 6.80
CA PHE A 859 -43.50 3.98 6.11
C PHE A 859 -42.44 3.43 5.13
N ALA A 860 -41.69 2.40 5.55
CA ALA A 860 -40.78 1.69 4.67
C ALA A 860 -41.52 1.05 3.48
N GLU A 861 -42.68 0.41 3.70
CA GLU A 861 -43.50 -0.15 2.63
C GLU A 861 -43.99 0.93 1.64
N VAL A 862 -44.42 2.09 2.13
CA VAL A 862 -44.80 3.25 1.31
C VAL A 862 -43.60 3.72 0.46
N CYS A 863 -42.43 3.89 1.06
CA CYS A 863 -41.22 4.29 0.32
C CYS A 863 -40.82 3.26 -0.75
N PHE A 864 -40.83 1.96 -0.42
CA PHE A 864 -40.56 0.90 -1.40
C PHE A 864 -41.58 0.95 -2.54
N LYS A 865 -42.87 1.08 -2.24
CA LYS A 865 -43.95 1.10 -3.22
C LYS A 865 -43.85 2.28 -4.19
N LEU A 866 -43.47 3.46 -3.71
CA LEU A 866 -43.47 4.71 -4.49
C LEU A 866 -42.18 4.95 -5.28
N PHE A 867 -41.02 4.56 -4.74
CA PHE A 867 -39.72 4.97 -5.30
C PHE A 867 -38.82 3.79 -5.70
N GLY A 868 -39.11 2.56 -5.27
CA GLY A 868 -38.24 1.40 -5.46
C GLY A 868 -38.16 0.87 -6.90
N ASP A 869 -38.97 1.41 -7.81
CA ASP A 869 -38.80 1.23 -9.26
C ASP A 869 -37.47 1.83 -9.74
N ARG A 870 -37.08 3.00 -9.21
CA ARG A 870 -35.82 3.71 -9.50
C ARG A 870 -34.73 3.47 -8.45
N ILE A 871 -35.06 3.48 -7.16
CA ILE A 871 -34.09 3.24 -6.08
C ILE A 871 -33.58 1.78 -6.12
N LYS A 872 -32.25 1.60 -6.00
CA LYS A 872 -31.58 0.29 -5.94
C LYS A 872 -30.81 0.00 -4.66
N PHE A 873 -30.60 1.01 -3.81
CA PHE A 873 -29.89 0.85 -2.54
C PHE A 873 -30.71 1.51 -1.41
N TRP A 874 -31.20 0.68 -0.50
CA TRP A 874 -32.05 1.07 0.63
C TRP A 874 -31.31 0.90 1.96
N THR A 875 -31.18 1.97 2.72
CA THR A 875 -30.63 1.97 4.09
C THR A 875 -31.77 2.23 5.07
N THR A 876 -32.09 1.32 5.98
CA THR A 876 -33.27 1.55 6.86
C THR A 876 -33.05 2.70 7.83
N PHE A 877 -31.86 2.78 8.44
CA PHE A 877 -31.48 3.79 9.43
C PHE A 877 -30.06 4.27 9.16
N ASN A 878 -29.81 5.57 9.34
CA ASN A 878 -28.45 6.09 9.53
C ASN A 878 -28.11 6.12 11.02
N GLN A 879 -26.96 5.57 11.40
CA GLN A 879 -26.29 5.72 12.70
C GLN A 879 -27.20 5.63 13.96
N PRO A 880 -28.17 4.70 14.07
CA PRO A 880 -29.07 4.63 15.22
C PRO A 880 -28.35 4.39 16.55
N ASN A 881 -27.20 3.72 16.51
CA ASN A 881 -26.35 3.49 17.67
C ASN A 881 -25.68 4.77 18.22
N LEU A 882 -25.58 5.82 17.41
CA LEU A 882 -25.11 7.15 17.85
C LEU A 882 -26.29 8.01 18.28
N SER A 883 -27.34 8.09 17.46
CA SER A 883 -28.48 8.96 17.77
C SER A 883 -29.20 8.55 19.05
N ILE A 884 -29.34 7.26 19.34
CA ILE A 884 -29.99 6.83 20.60
C ILE A 884 -29.20 7.26 21.84
N LYS A 885 -27.86 7.31 21.79
CA LYS A 885 -27.07 7.87 22.88
C LYS A 885 -27.37 9.36 23.05
N PHE A 886 -27.31 10.12 21.97
CA PHE A 886 -27.63 11.56 22.03
C PHE A 886 -29.11 11.86 22.37
N SER A 887 -30.05 10.99 22.02
CA SER A 887 -31.49 11.19 22.22
C SER A 887 -32.00 10.76 23.60
N TYR A 888 -31.37 9.74 24.21
CA TYR A 888 -31.87 9.06 25.42
C TYR A 888 -30.80 8.85 26.52
N MET A 889 -29.52 9.17 26.30
CA MET A 889 -28.44 9.00 27.29
C MET A 889 -27.92 10.34 27.82
N ASP A 890 -27.54 11.29 26.95
CA ASP A 890 -27.10 12.64 27.36
C ASP A 890 -28.11 13.76 27.03
N GLY A 891 -29.02 13.52 26.08
CA GLY A 891 -30.12 14.41 25.72
C GLY A 891 -29.78 15.53 24.73
N PHE A 892 -28.61 15.50 24.07
CA PHE A 892 -28.26 16.50 23.05
C PHE A 892 -29.15 16.46 21.79
N TYR A 893 -29.80 15.33 21.51
CA TYR A 893 -30.65 15.14 20.32
C TYR A 893 -32.13 14.96 20.70
N SER A 894 -33.06 15.27 19.78
CA SER A 894 -34.49 15.01 19.98
C SER A 894 -34.76 13.54 20.33
N PRO A 895 -35.61 13.21 21.32
CA PRO A 895 -36.53 14.10 22.07
C PRO A 895 -35.93 14.78 23.32
N GLY A 896 -34.62 14.71 23.54
CA GLY A 896 -33.93 15.38 24.66
C GLY A 896 -34.19 14.73 26.01
N ARG A 897 -34.04 13.40 26.09
CA ARG A 897 -34.29 12.62 27.30
C ARG A 897 -32.99 12.10 27.88
N CYS A 898 -32.82 12.24 29.19
CA CYS A 898 -31.64 11.79 29.92
C CYS A 898 -31.86 11.90 31.43
N SER A 899 -30.90 11.38 32.19
CA SER A 899 -30.82 11.50 33.65
C SER A 899 -29.36 11.58 34.09
N GLU A 900 -29.12 12.16 35.28
CA GLU A 900 -27.81 12.14 35.91
C GLU A 900 -27.29 10.68 36.08
N PRO A 901 -25.98 10.44 35.99
CA PRO A 901 -24.90 11.42 35.80
C PRO A 901 -24.52 11.66 34.32
N PHE A 902 -25.37 11.27 33.36
CA PHE A 902 -25.07 11.35 31.93
C PHE A 902 -25.54 12.66 31.28
N GLY A 903 -26.63 13.26 31.80
CA GLY A 903 -27.15 14.53 31.32
C GLY A 903 -28.26 15.11 32.19
N LYS A 904 -28.58 16.39 31.97
CA LYS A 904 -29.47 17.21 32.82
C LYS A 904 -30.81 17.54 32.15
N CYS A 905 -31.55 16.51 31.78
CA CYS A 905 -32.87 16.64 31.15
C CYS A 905 -33.99 16.72 32.20
N ALA A 906 -35.12 17.33 31.84
CA ALA A 906 -36.31 17.39 32.70
C ALA A 906 -37.03 16.04 32.86
N LEU A 907 -36.77 15.08 31.96
CA LEU A 907 -37.37 13.73 31.97
C LEU A 907 -36.49 12.76 31.17
N GLY A 908 -36.39 11.52 31.63
CA GLY A 908 -35.67 10.44 30.94
C GLY A 908 -35.08 9.42 31.92
N ASN A 909 -34.44 8.38 31.39
CA ASN A 909 -33.64 7.44 32.17
C ASN A 909 -32.50 6.85 31.32
N SER A 910 -31.32 7.44 31.43
CA SER A 910 -30.12 7.07 30.65
C SER A 910 -29.63 5.65 30.89
N SER A 911 -30.09 4.99 31.96
CA SER A 911 -29.73 3.59 32.26
C SER A 911 -30.63 2.57 31.57
N ILE A 912 -31.78 2.98 30.99
CA ILE A 912 -32.81 2.06 30.46
C ILE A 912 -33.31 2.50 29.08
N GLU A 913 -33.68 3.77 28.91
CA GLU A 913 -34.33 4.28 27.69
C GLU A 913 -33.51 4.07 26.40
N PRO A 914 -32.17 4.24 26.39
CA PRO A 914 -31.35 3.90 25.23
C PRO A 914 -31.55 2.46 24.75
N TYR A 915 -31.64 1.50 25.67
CA TYR A 915 -31.71 0.08 25.33
C TYR A 915 -33.12 -0.35 24.90
N VAL A 916 -34.17 0.34 25.39
CA VAL A 916 -35.54 0.19 24.90
C VAL A 916 -35.67 0.76 23.48
N ALA A 917 -35.18 1.99 23.24
CA ALA A 917 -35.17 2.60 21.92
C ALA A 917 -34.38 1.77 20.90
N GLY A 918 -33.18 1.30 21.26
CA GLY A 918 -32.36 0.41 20.45
C GLY A 918 -33.07 -0.90 20.09
N HIS A 919 -33.75 -1.53 21.06
CA HIS A 919 -34.53 -2.74 20.82
C HIS A 919 -35.66 -2.52 19.80
N ASN A 920 -36.38 -1.40 19.91
CA ASN A 920 -37.44 -1.06 18.96
C ASN A 920 -36.89 -0.74 17.56
N ILE A 921 -35.78 -0.01 17.43
CA ILE A 921 -35.14 0.26 16.13
C ILE A 921 -34.64 -1.05 15.47
N ILE A 922 -33.97 -1.93 16.22
CA ILE A 922 -33.47 -3.23 15.72
C ILE A 922 -34.61 -4.09 15.14
N LEU A 923 -35.76 -4.13 15.83
CA LEU A 923 -36.93 -4.86 15.36
C LEU A 923 -37.63 -4.17 14.19
N SER A 924 -37.67 -2.84 14.18
CA SER A 924 -38.20 -2.03 13.08
C SER A 924 -37.41 -2.26 11.79
N HIS A 925 -36.08 -2.32 11.88
CA HIS A 925 -35.19 -2.71 10.78
C HIS A 925 -35.54 -4.12 10.25
N ALA A 926 -35.60 -5.12 11.14
CA ALA A 926 -35.92 -6.50 10.78
C ALA A 926 -37.30 -6.62 10.10
N ASN A 927 -38.28 -5.83 10.53
CA ASN A 927 -39.60 -5.78 9.90
C ASN A 927 -39.54 -5.16 8.50
N ALA A 928 -38.89 -3.99 8.34
CA ALA A 928 -38.77 -3.30 7.05
C ALA A 928 -37.99 -4.14 6.01
N VAL A 929 -36.91 -4.81 6.42
CA VAL A 929 -36.19 -5.76 5.56
C VAL A 929 -37.06 -6.97 5.20
N SER A 930 -37.83 -7.51 6.15
CA SER A 930 -38.78 -8.60 5.85
C SER A 930 -39.86 -8.17 4.85
N VAL A 931 -40.40 -6.95 4.98
CA VAL A 931 -41.30 -6.34 3.98
C VAL A 931 -40.61 -6.25 2.61
N TYR A 932 -39.39 -5.70 2.54
CA TYR A 932 -38.64 -5.57 1.29
C TYR A 932 -38.37 -6.93 0.64
N ARG A 933 -37.77 -7.88 1.37
CA ARG A 933 -37.40 -9.20 0.86
C ARG A 933 -38.61 -10.01 0.39
N ASN A 934 -39.75 -9.92 1.08
CA ASN A 934 -40.94 -10.68 0.71
C ASN A 934 -41.73 -10.02 -0.42
N LYS A 935 -42.06 -8.73 -0.32
CA LYS A 935 -42.90 -8.03 -1.29
C LYS A 935 -42.12 -7.55 -2.51
N TYR A 936 -40.99 -6.89 -2.35
CA TYR A 936 -40.34 -6.09 -3.40
C TYR A 936 -39.09 -6.71 -4.03
N GLN A 937 -38.34 -7.55 -3.31
CA GLN A 937 -37.09 -8.14 -3.82
C GLN A 937 -37.31 -9.46 -4.57
N VAL A 938 -36.44 -9.75 -5.55
CA VAL A 938 -36.40 -11.03 -6.27
C VAL A 938 -35.65 -12.06 -5.43
N GLN A 939 -36.20 -13.27 -5.27
CA GLN A 939 -35.54 -14.37 -4.55
C GLN A 939 -35.29 -15.58 -5.46
N GLY A 940 -34.02 -15.93 -5.65
CA GLY A 940 -33.59 -17.21 -6.24
C GLY A 940 -33.63 -17.29 -7.78
N LEU A 941 -32.76 -18.14 -8.33
CA LEU A 941 -32.80 -18.61 -9.71
C LEU A 941 -33.07 -20.12 -9.74
N PRO A 942 -33.73 -20.67 -10.78
CA PRO A 942 -34.24 -20.01 -11.98
C PRO A 942 -35.79 -20.10 -12.11
N PHE A 943 -36.47 -18.96 -12.26
CA PHE A 943 -37.93 -18.90 -12.47
C PHE A 943 -38.34 -17.99 -13.65
N ARG A 944 -39.64 -17.91 -13.95
CA ARG A 944 -40.19 -17.59 -15.28
C ARG A 944 -40.63 -16.12 -15.41
N GLN A 945 -40.90 -15.71 -16.66
CA GLN A 945 -41.22 -14.33 -17.03
C GLN A 945 -42.52 -13.76 -16.38
N LYS A 946 -43.35 -14.59 -15.74
CA LYS A 946 -44.54 -14.14 -14.97
C LYS A 946 -44.20 -13.59 -13.58
N ASP A 947 -43.06 -14.00 -13.01
CA ASP A 947 -42.71 -13.76 -11.60
C ASP A 947 -42.12 -12.36 -11.35
N TYR A 948 -42.08 -11.51 -12.39
CA TYR A 948 -41.45 -10.19 -12.41
C TYR A 948 -42.39 -9.02 -12.06
N LYS A 949 -43.72 -9.21 -12.01
CA LYS A 949 -44.65 -8.10 -11.71
C LYS A 949 -44.43 -7.57 -10.29
N GLY A 950 -43.93 -6.34 -10.18
CA GLY A 950 -43.74 -5.62 -8.92
C GLY A 950 -42.40 -5.84 -8.20
N LYS A 951 -41.45 -6.57 -8.81
CA LYS A 951 -40.13 -6.82 -8.20
C LYS A 951 -39.08 -5.81 -8.67
N GLN A 952 -38.26 -5.32 -7.73
CA GLN A 952 -37.50 -4.06 -7.88
C GLN A 952 -35.99 -4.22 -8.08
N GLY A 953 -35.42 -5.39 -7.76
CA GLY A 953 -34.02 -5.73 -8.01
C GLY A 953 -32.96 -4.99 -7.17
N GLY A 954 -33.36 -4.19 -6.18
CA GLY A 954 -32.44 -3.48 -5.29
C GLY A 954 -31.93 -4.31 -4.10
N GLN A 955 -31.03 -3.70 -3.33
CA GLN A 955 -30.43 -4.21 -2.10
C GLN A 955 -30.91 -3.42 -0.87
N ILE A 956 -31.00 -4.06 0.29
CA ILE A 956 -31.33 -3.41 1.56
C ILE A 956 -30.31 -3.70 2.68
N GLY A 957 -30.00 -2.67 3.46
CA GLY A 957 -29.01 -2.68 4.53
C GLY A 957 -29.29 -1.67 5.65
N ILE A 958 -28.31 -1.47 6.52
CA ILE A 958 -28.32 -0.51 7.63
C ILE A 958 -26.95 0.19 7.70
N ALA A 959 -26.92 1.48 8.05
CA ALA A 959 -25.68 2.22 8.23
C ALA A 959 -25.45 2.53 9.71
N LEU A 960 -24.27 2.26 10.24
CA LEU A 960 -23.95 2.39 11.66
C LEU A 960 -22.78 3.35 11.88
N SER A 961 -22.77 3.99 13.05
CA SER A 961 -21.64 4.82 13.49
C SER A 961 -20.52 3.93 14.00
N ILE A 962 -19.29 4.17 13.55
CA ILE A 962 -18.11 3.39 13.95
C ILE A 962 -16.99 4.34 14.36
N THR A 963 -16.85 4.52 15.67
CA THR A 963 -15.59 4.96 16.27
C THR A 963 -14.67 3.74 16.33
N TRP A 964 -13.40 3.89 15.94
CA TRP A 964 -12.39 2.87 16.20
C TRP A 964 -11.75 3.13 17.57
N TYR A 965 -11.46 2.08 18.33
CA TYR A 965 -10.94 2.17 19.68
C TYR A 965 -9.59 1.48 19.81
N GLU A 966 -8.55 2.27 20.09
CA GLU A 966 -7.23 1.78 20.48
C GLU A 966 -7.15 1.69 22.02
N PRO A 967 -6.41 0.74 22.61
CA PRO A 967 -6.27 0.68 24.06
C PRO A 967 -5.35 1.82 24.52
N PHE A 968 -5.73 2.52 25.59
CA PHE A 968 -4.95 3.64 26.11
C PHE A 968 -3.54 3.21 26.47
N ARG A 969 -3.38 2.16 27.29
CA ARG A 969 -2.12 1.44 27.48
C ARG A 969 -2.27 0.03 26.95
N ASN A 970 -1.17 -0.64 26.58
CA ASN A 970 -1.21 -2.04 26.14
C ASN A 970 -1.35 -3.00 27.34
N THR A 971 -2.43 -2.85 28.10
CA THR A 971 -2.77 -3.64 29.30
C THR A 971 -3.98 -4.53 29.03
N THR A 972 -4.12 -5.63 29.77
CA THR A 972 -5.29 -6.53 29.64
C THR A 972 -6.59 -5.80 29.95
N ILE A 973 -6.60 -4.86 30.91
CA ILE A 973 -7.81 -4.10 31.27
C ILE A 973 -8.21 -3.13 30.15
N ASP A 974 -7.28 -2.39 29.54
CA ASP A 974 -7.60 -1.48 28.44
C ASP A 974 -7.96 -2.23 27.14
N LEU A 975 -7.39 -3.42 26.92
CA LEU A 975 -7.81 -4.31 25.83
C LEU A 975 -9.24 -4.87 26.03
N LEU A 976 -9.63 -5.14 27.27
CA LEU A 976 -11.02 -5.46 27.61
C LEU A 976 -11.93 -4.23 27.49
N ALA A 977 -11.44 -3.02 27.82
CA ALA A 977 -12.15 -1.76 27.59
C ALA A 977 -12.44 -1.53 26.10
N VAL A 978 -11.44 -1.73 25.21
CA VAL A 978 -11.66 -1.74 23.75
C VAL A 978 -12.76 -2.72 23.34
N LYS A 979 -12.76 -3.94 23.90
CA LYS A 979 -13.79 -4.95 23.61
C LYS A 979 -15.18 -4.45 24.01
N ARG A 980 -15.35 -3.91 25.22
CA ARG A 980 -16.63 -3.35 25.69
C ARG A 980 -17.07 -2.17 24.83
N ALA A 981 -16.17 -1.22 24.55
CA ALA A 981 -16.46 -0.04 23.74
C ALA A 981 -16.93 -0.39 22.32
N LEU A 982 -16.35 -1.43 21.70
CA LEU A 982 -16.81 -1.95 20.41
C LEU A 982 -18.19 -2.63 20.49
N SER A 983 -18.44 -3.41 21.55
CA SER A 983 -19.73 -4.08 21.79
C SER A 983 -20.88 -3.09 21.97
N PHE A 984 -20.66 -1.98 22.70
CA PHE A 984 -21.61 -0.86 22.82
C PHE A 984 -21.66 0.06 21.58
N GLY A 985 -20.75 -0.13 20.61
CA GLY A 985 -20.66 0.63 19.37
C GLY A 985 -21.59 0.08 18.28
N ALA A 986 -21.03 -0.52 17.23
CA ALA A 986 -21.81 -1.07 16.12
C ALA A 986 -22.34 -2.49 16.41
N SER A 987 -21.64 -3.29 17.22
CA SER A 987 -22.07 -4.65 17.57
C SER A 987 -23.38 -4.68 18.36
N TRP A 988 -23.72 -3.63 19.10
CA TRP A 988 -25.04 -3.43 19.72
C TRP A 988 -26.20 -3.62 18.71
N PHE A 989 -25.99 -3.27 17.44
CA PHE A 989 -26.99 -3.45 16.38
C PHE A 989 -26.67 -4.64 15.46
N LEU A 990 -25.40 -4.86 15.10
CA LEU A 990 -25.04 -5.95 14.19
C LEU A 990 -25.23 -7.34 14.81
N ASP A 991 -24.85 -7.54 16.07
CA ASP A 991 -24.94 -8.87 16.70
C ASP A 991 -26.40 -9.32 16.84
N PRO A 992 -27.37 -8.47 17.26
CA PRO A 992 -28.79 -8.81 17.16
C PRO A 992 -29.26 -9.14 15.75
N ILE A 993 -28.86 -8.36 14.73
CA ILE A 993 -29.34 -8.54 13.34
C ILE A 993 -28.72 -9.78 12.68
N LEU A 994 -27.48 -10.12 12.99
CA LEU A 994 -26.72 -11.19 12.32
C LEU A 994 -26.70 -12.50 13.12
N LEU A 995 -26.63 -12.43 14.45
CA LEU A 995 -26.49 -13.57 15.36
C LEU A 995 -27.80 -13.87 16.13
N GLY A 996 -28.66 -12.86 16.35
CA GLY A 996 -29.97 -13.01 16.97
C GLY A 996 -30.04 -12.71 18.47
N ASP A 997 -28.99 -12.15 19.08
CA ASP A 997 -29.03 -11.57 20.43
C ASP A 997 -27.96 -10.48 20.57
N TYR A 998 -28.01 -9.72 21.67
CA TYR A 998 -27.03 -8.67 21.98
C TYR A 998 -25.64 -9.23 22.34
N PRO A 999 -24.56 -8.42 22.18
CA PRO A 999 -23.21 -8.80 22.59
C PRO A 999 -23.12 -9.17 24.07
N THR A 1000 -22.29 -10.16 24.39
CA THR A 1000 -22.11 -10.66 25.77
C THR A 1000 -21.62 -9.58 26.72
N GLU A 1001 -20.73 -8.69 26.28
CA GLU A 1001 -20.16 -7.62 27.12
C GLU A 1001 -21.24 -6.59 27.52
N MET A 1002 -22.20 -6.31 26.63
CA MET A 1002 -23.35 -5.47 26.99
C MET A 1002 -24.24 -6.16 28.01
N ARG A 1003 -24.40 -7.49 27.91
CA ARG A 1003 -25.18 -8.28 28.87
C ARG A 1003 -24.52 -8.32 30.25
N GLU A 1004 -23.18 -8.42 30.29
CA GLU A 1004 -22.37 -8.40 31.51
C GLU A 1004 -22.44 -7.03 32.22
N VAL A 1005 -22.35 -5.92 31.48
CA VAL A 1005 -22.34 -4.56 32.04
C VAL A 1005 -23.75 -4.05 32.41
N LEU A 1006 -24.78 -4.36 31.62
CA LEU A 1006 -26.14 -3.82 31.79
C LEU A 1006 -27.10 -4.77 32.50
N GLY A 1007 -26.79 -6.07 32.55
CA GLY A 1007 -27.60 -7.10 33.22
C GLY A 1007 -29.07 -7.12 32.76
N GLN A 1008 -29.94 -6.57 33.61
CA GLN A 1008 -31.40 -6.51 33.41
C GLN A 1008 -31.85 -5.28 32.58
N SER A 1009 -31.09 -4.18 32.56
CA SER A 1009 -31.48 -2.94 31.86
C SER A 1009 -31.46 -3.08 30.34
N LEU A 1010 -30.71 -4.05 29.82
CA LEU A 1010 -30.71 -4.42 28.41
C LEU A 1010 -31.88 -5.40 28.14
N PRO A 1011 -32.83 -5.10 27.21
CA PRO A 1011 -33.93 -6.01 26.88
C PRO A 1011 -33.49 -7.41 26.43
N LYS A 1012 -34.40 -8.38 26.42
CA LYS A 1012 -34.17 -9.75 25.92
C LYS A 1012 -35.06 -10.01 24.71
N PHE A 1013 -34.49 -10.57 23.63
CA PHE A 1013 -35.28 -11.02 22.48
C PHE A 1013 -35.98 -12.34 22.79
N THR A 1014 -37.31 -12.37 22.63
CA THR A 1014 -38.11 -13.61 22.57
C THR A 1014 -37.68 -14.47 21.38
N SER A 1015 -37.89 -15.79 21.44
CA SER A 1015 -37.52 -16.71 20.35
C SER A 1015 -38.14 -16.32 18.99
N LYS A 1016 -39.33 -15.71 18.99
CA LYS A 1016 -39.99 -15.18 17.79
C LYS A 1016 -39.26 -13.98 17.18
N GLN A 1017 -38.71 -13.10 18.02
CA GLN A 1017 -37.87 -11.97 17.59
C GLN A 1017 -36.50 -12.46 17.10
N LYS A 1018 -35.85 -13.39 17.82
CA LYS A 1018 -34.56 -13.99 17.41
C LYS A 1018 -34.63 -14.62 16.00
N ASN A 1019 -35.65 -15.43 15.76
CA ASN A 1019 -35.87 -16.06 14.45
C ASN A 1019 -36.11 -15.03 13.34
N ARG A 1020 -36.82 -13.92 13.62
CA ARG A 1020 -37.03 -12.82 12.67
C ARG A 1020 -35.72 -12.11 12.36
N LEU A 1021 -34.92 -11.79 13.38
CA LEU A 1021 -33.61 -11.16 13.21
C LEU A 1021 -32.69 -12.02 12.34
N GLN A 1022 -32.50 -13.31 12.68
CA GLN A 1022 -31.70 -14.24 11.89
C GLN A 1022 -32.23 -14.44 10.44
N SER A 1023 -33.53 -14.26 10.19
CA SER A 1023 -34.10 -14.26 8.83
C SER A 1023 -33.84 -12.99 8.02
N THR A 1024 -33.47 -11.89 8.68
CA THR A 1024 -33.36 -10.53 8.09
C THR A 1024 -32.40 -10.53 6.92
N LYS A 1025 -31.17 -11.03 7.14
CA LYS A 1025 -30.05 -11.07 6.20
C LYS A 1025 -29.78 -9.70 5.55
N LEU A 1026 -28.71 -9.03 5.91
CA LEU A 1026 -28.33 -7.78 5.24
C LEU A 1026 -27.80 -8.08 3.82
N ASP A 1027 -28.17 -7.26 2.82
CA ASP A 1027 -27.48 -7.27 1.52
C ASP A 1027 -26.16 -6.47 1.59
N PHE A 1028 -26.10 -5.44 2.45
CA PHE A 1028 -24.90 -4.66 2.75
C PHE A 1028 -24.92 -4.07 4.18
N ILE A 1029 -23.76 -3.63 4.66
CA ILE A 1029 -23.58 -2.87 5.91
C ILE A 1029 -22.93 -1.52 5.54
N GLY A 1030 -23.55 -0.41 5.91
CA GLY A 1030 -22.97 0.93 5.79
C GLY A 1030 -22.12 1.28 7.00
N LEU A 1031 -20.93 1.84 6.77
CA LEU A 1031 -19.96 2.17 7.81
C LEU A 1031 -19.74 3.70 7.82
N ASN A 1032 -20.35 4.42 8.76
CA ASN A 1032 -20.07 5.84 8.96
C ASN A 1032 -18.95 5.97 10.01
N HIS A 1033 -17.70 6.13 9.56
CA HIS A 1033 -16.53 6.30 10.43
C HIS A 1033 -15.99 7.73 10.33
N TYR A 1034 -15.83 8.39 11.48
CA TYR A 1034 -15.37 9.78 11.57
C TYR A 1034 -14.10 9.97 12.41
N THR A 1035 -13.89 9.14 13.44
CA THR A 1035 -12.78 9.32 14.38
C THR A 1035 -12.32 8.00 15.01
N THR A 1036 -11.13 8.04 15.59
CA THR A 1036 -10.53 7.00 16.41
C THR A 1036 -10.22 7.59 17.78
N CYS A 1037 -10.42 6.84 18.86
CA CYS A 1037 -10.08 7.26 20.22
C CYS A 1037 -9.19 6.22 20.89
N TYR A 1038 -8.34 6.65 21.82
CA TYR A 1038 -7.85 5.76 22.87
C TYR A 1038 -8.99 5.50 23.85
N VAL A 1039 -9.06 4.31 24.46
CA VAL A 1039 -9.97 4.02 25.58
C VAL A 1039 -9.23 3.41 26.76
N LYS A 1040 -9.56 3.93 27.94
CA LYS A 1040 -9.08 3.44 29.24
C LYS A 1040 -10.19 2.62 29.92
N ASP A 1041 -9.81 1.58 30.64
CA ASP A 1041 -10.74 0.84 31.52
C ASP A 1041 -11.24 1.70 32.69
N CYS A 1042 -12.54 1.61 33.00
CA CYS A 1042 -13.18 2.29 34.13
C CYS A 1042 -14.04 1.35 34.99
N ILE A 1043 -13.66 0.07 35.06
CA ILE A 1043 -14.17 -0.91 36.03
C ILE A 1043 -13.12 -1.16 37.12
N PHE A 1044 -11.85 -1.22 36.72
CA PHE A 1044 -10.69 -1.53 37.57
C PHE A 1044 -9.74 -0.34 37.76
N SER A 1045 -10.01 0.81 37.13
CA SER A 1045 -9.27 2.06 37.32
C SER A 1045 -10.22 3.23 37.59
N PRO A 1046 -9.81 4.23 38.41
CA PRO A 1046 -10.56 5.48 38.55
C PRO A 1046 -10.66 6.23 37.21
N CYS A 1047 -11.83 6.79 36.91
CA CYS A 1047 -12.10 7.58 35.72
C CYS A 1047 -13.10 8.71 36.01
N GLU A 1048 -13.07 9.73 35.17
CA GLU A 1048 -14.18 10.66 34.99
C GLU A 1048 -15.29 10.03 34.12
N ILE A 1049 -16.44 10.69 34.01
CA ILE A 1049 -17.58 10.19 33.23
C ILE A 1049 -17.44 10.61 31.78
N ASP A 1050 -17.23 9.64 30.90
CA ASP A 1050 -17.21 9.80 29.44
C ASP A 1050 -18.64 10.02 28.91
N PRO A 1051 -18.96 11.20 28.33
CA PRO A 1051 -20.31 11.48 27.83
C PRO A 1051 -20.75 10.56 26.69
N VAL A 1052 -19.81 9.95 25.94
CA VAL A 1052 -20.10 9.11 24.77
C VAL A 1052 -20.08 7.61 25.13
N ASN A 1053 -19.22 7.17 26.05
CA ASN A 1053 -19.01 5.74 26.34
C ASN A 1053 -18.96 5.31 27.83
N ALA A 1054 -19.41 6.13 28.78
CA ALA A 1054 -19.49 5.72 30.20
C ALA A 1054 -20.50 4.57 30.45
N ASP A 1055 -21.39 4.29 29.51
CA ASP A 1055 -22.25 3.10 29.48
C ASP A 1055 -21.44 1.80 29.33
N ALA A 1056 -20.41 1.80 28.48
CA ALA A 1056 -19.47 0.70 28.30
C ALA A 1056 -18.44 0.57 29.45
N ARG A 1057 -18.51 1.47 30.45
CA ARG A 1057 -17.53 1.61 31.55
C ARG A 1057 -16.10 1.82 31.02
N VAL A 1058 -15.93 2.75 30.08
CA VAL A 1058 -14.63 3.18 29.55
C VAL A 1058 -14.52 4.70 29.56
N PHE A 1059 -13.30 5.21 29.37
CA PHE A 1059 -13.06 6.65 29.17
C PHE A 1059 -12.28 6.89 27.88
N SER A 1060 -12.91 7.60 26.95
CA SER A 1060 -12.41 7.90 25.60
C SER A 1060 -11.50 9.13 25.62
N LEU A 1061 -10.31 8.98 25.05
CA LEU A 1061 -9.24 9.97 25.01
C LEU A 1061 -8.79 10.21 23.57
N TYR A 1062 -8.73 11.47 23.14
CA TYR A 1062 -8.25 11.84 21.82
C TYR A 1062 -6.72 11.98 21.74
N GLU A 1063 -6.03 11.87 22.88
CA GLU A 1063 -4.58 11.88 22.99
C GLU A 1063 -4.07 10.88 24.03
N ARG A 1064 -2.78 10.56 23.95
CA ARG A 1064 -2.05 9.77 24.93
C ARG A 1064 -0.69 10.40 25.17
N ASP A 1065 -0.35 10.64 26.43
CA ASP A 1065 0.92 11.23 26.85
C ASP A 1065 1.26 12.54 26.10
N GLY A 1066 0.24 13.37 25.84
CA GLY A 1066 0.34 14.63 25.08
C GLY A 1066 0.42 14.47 23.55
N VAL A 1067 0.21 13.26 23.03
CA VAL A 1067 0.21 12.95 21.58
C VAL A 1067 -1.21 12.62 21.10
N PRO A 1068 -1.84 13.48 20.28
CA PRO A 1068 -3.13 13.19 19.67
C PRO A 1068 -3.11 11.95 18.75
N ILE A 1069 -4.19 11.17 18.77
CA ILE A 1069 -4.39 9.96 17.95
C ILE A 1069 -4.60 10.26 16.44
N GLY A 1070 -4.58 11.54 16.07
CA GLY A 1070 -4.62 12.06 14.71
C GLY A 1070 -4.51 13.58 14.70
N LYS A 1071 -4.48 14.21 13.53
CA LYS A 1071 -4.67 15.67 13.45
C LYS A 1071 -6.12 15.99 13.82
N ALA A 1072 -6.32 16.81 14.86
CA ALA A 1072 -7.62 17.36 15.17
C ALA A 1072 -8.13 18.20 13.98
N THR A 1073 -9.25 17.77 13.40
CA THR A 1073 -9.98 18.51 12.34
C THR A 1073 -11.10 19.38 12.89
N TRP A 1074 -11.44 19.21 14.18
CA TRP A 1074 -12.44 19.97 14.92
C TRP A 1074 -11.88 20.31 16.29
N ASN A 1075 -11.98 21.58 16.70
CA ASN A 1075 -11.80 21.97 18.09
C ASN A 1075 -13.15 21.85 18.80
N LEU A 1076 -13.37 20.75 19.51
CA LEU A 1076 -14.41 20.68 20.54
C LEU A 1076 -13.84 21.32 21.82
N LYS A 1077 -14.22 22.58 22.02
CA LYS A 1077 -14.19 23.30 23.30
C LYS A 1077 -15.62 23.68 23.64
#